data_AF-A0A0G4FYV3-F1
#
_entry.id   AF-A0A0G4FYV3-F1
#
_cell.length_a   1.000
_cell.length_b   1.000
_cell.length_c   1.000
_cell.angle_alpha   90.00
_cell.angle_beta   90.00
_cell.angle_gamma   90.00
#
_symmetry.space_group_name_H-M   'P 1'
#
loop_
_entity.id
_entity.type
_entity.pdbx_description
1 polymer ?
#
loop_
_entity_poly.entity_id
_entity_poly.type
_entity_poly.pdbx_seq_one_letter_code
_entity_poly.pdbx_strand_id
1 'polypeptide(L)'
;MSQIIDSSQNSPPAADNLQMTGTTSLHMTDNVLCSLIEHARPTAEEISELASGRKGFGLALILLGFIRTGRSLLPLATLDLSGFALSARKLKLLLSSLPSGPGVVETLRCGPHVCKDACLPVLLDFLHRLKAGGARGAPFISLKTLNLAKCDLGATINPIFPLLPPSLEHLDLSGGRLRRVSVEGLASVFSFGWLPNLLSLDLSDNPLGPSGLRALVKALSSCPQSLSLQSLKLARTKAKAEGVEALAEALKAKKTTSLQTLDLAENEMRPAGLKHLASAVNAEAVPHLKVLVLKKNELADLPHHEIDYAPISELLTTNALKELEEFDLSNNALFDEGVDEIGGEDADEDTDADENGDEDGGGSEGQAEGGSIVPSAATLAVPGRFPKVRRLDLGGRYPAVVSSEQLAAFATSLGVGGLPSLQELVLPGGGSYGSPNPQGGVAFANALTSGHLSQLRCLKLQSRSDMTGEAFAGLCRSLARGKVSLLQSLDLDMYDDDAEEGVVALAEGIQGQRLSSLESFRLSLPNVKGFAVSGLGLAFGCGGCPGLQKLDLKWSEEGDEGVRGLAEGLVGGRLSCLRDLSLTLDCGVEGEGETEWAGEGCIALGEVLSTGKLPSLRTVRMDWLCSQSFPSLCEGLSRGRVDPPLLLDINLEGENFHSADAPVTRFAEVIRAGKLSGLRSFKYQWYPPMLSREGWRMFGEALSHADALLNSLEEVHILSQTQEANAAFFEGLSRGTGRLLALHTLHCVYGSTIGTEGAQSLSALVTGGRVPSLKDLKVKLGGIGQEGMQAFAAALGSPHVSALRRLDVFIWREVGMFSVALSSGHLRRLEELQVRGLRLIEEIHALCVGLGSGKLSSLRTLHFCDCSFGGEGGRALSELLVAEKLPSLRILEVGFTGLGDEGVRALVEVWMTRDPPPLQHLNFQQNQLTGAIVNPVLRLLGSQQLPALETLSLFGNGRIDERSRQSLFGTFPEVVKFDYSVL
;
A
#
# COMPACT_ATOMS: atom_id res chain seq x y z
N MET A 1 11.19 50.68 43.84
CA MET A 1 12.13 51.00 44.95
C MET A 1 12.34 49.69 45.71
N SER A 2 13.44 48.99 45.41
CA SER A 2 14.61 48.72 46.29
C SER A 2 14.37 47.56 47.26
N GLN A 3 15.22 46.56 47.51
CA GLN A 3 16.61 46.17 47.18
C GLN A 3 16.77 44.73 47.80
N ILE A 4 17.41 43.72 47.19
CA ILE A 4 18.87 43.36 47.27
C ILE A 4 19.31 42.96 48.71
N ILE A 5 20.15 41.97 49.07
CA ILE A 5 20.94 40.83 48.50
C ILE A 5 21.52 40.02 49.71
N ASP A 6 21.80 38.72 49.51
CA ASP A 6 22.79 37.76 50.10
C ASP A 6 23.46 37.93 51.49
N SER A 7 23.68 36.80 52.20
CA SER A 7 24.93 35.97 52.15
C SER A 7 25.29 35.22 53.46
N SER A 8 25.81 33.99 53.27
CA SER A 8 26.78 33.20 54.08
C SER A 8 26.43 32.78 55.53
N GLN A 9 26.25 31.48 55.80
CA GLN A 9 27.25 30.43 56.12
C GLN A 9 28.03 30.62 57.43
N ASN A 10 27.76 29.77 58.43
CA ASN A 10 28.75 28.83 59.00
C ASN A 10 28.10 27.84 60.00
N SER A 11 28.33 26.55 59.77
CA SER A 11 27.91 25.40 60.57
C SER A 11 28.82 25.15 61.78
N PRO A 12 28.40 24.30 62.74
CA PRO A 12 29.29 23.27 63.27
C PRO A 12 28.64 21.86 63.25
N PRO A 13 29.44 20.77 63.39
CA PRO A 13 29.10 19.48 62.83
C PRO A 13 28.42 18.48 63.78
N ALA A 14 27.84 17.49 63.11
CA ALA A 14 27.21 16.24 63.52
C ALA A 14 28.10 15.35 64.44
N ALA A 15 27.61 14.31 65.10
CA ALA A 15 26.55 13.39 64.69
C ALA A 15 26.03 12.55 65.86
N ASP A 16 24.74 12.23 65.80
CA ASP A 16 24.28 10.83 65.92
C ASP A 16 22.94 10.72 65.17
N ASN A 17 23.02 10.20 63.94
CA ASN A 17 21.92 10.12 62.97
C ASN A 17 22.07 8.79 62.21
N LEU A 18 21.59 7.68 62.78
CA LEU A 18 21.71 6.34 62.19
C LEU A 18 20.37 5.62 61.94
N GLN A 19 19.24 6.32 62.07
CA GLN A 19 17.92 5.80 61.65
C GLN A 19 17.11 6.72 60.72
N MET A 20 17.65 7.89 60.32
CA MET A 20 16.98 8.87 59.44
C MET A 20 17.56 8.93 58.01
N THR A 21 18.63 8.19 57.70
CA THR A 21 19.39 8.31 56.43
C THR A 21 18.82 7.49 55.27
N GLY A 22 18.14 6.37 55.55
CA GLY A 22 17.52 5.54 54.51
C GLY A 22 16.28 6.20 53.88
N THR A 23 15.45 6.86 54.69
CA THR A 23 14.22 7.53 54.24
C THR A 23 14.50 8.87 53.55
N THR A 24 15.52 9.61 53.96
CA THR A 24 15.91 10.89 53.32
C THR A 24 16.61 10.68 51.97
N SER A 25 17.41 9.61 51.81
CA SER A 25 18.04 9.24 50.54
C SER A 25 17.01 8.83 49.47
N LEU A 26 16.04 7.99 49.83
CA LEU A 26 14.95 7.58 48.93
C LEU A 26 14.09 8.77 48.48
N HIS A 27 13.82 9.71 49.38
CA HIS A 27 13.04 10.92 49.06
C HIS A 27 13.78 11.87 48.10
N MET A 28 15.11 11.95 48.18
CA MET A 28 15.92 12.75 47.24
C MET A 28 15.96 12.13 45.84
N THR A 29 16.17 10.82 45.70
CA THR A 29 16.13 10.16 44.39
C THR A 29 14.74 10.19 43.76
N ASP A 30 13.68 10.02 44.55
CA ASP A 30 12.30 10.15 44.08
C ASP A 30 12.01 11.57 43.56
N ASN A 31 12.47 12.61 44.26
CA ASN A 31 12.30 13.99 43.83
C ASN A 31 13.06 14.29 42.52
N VAL A 32 14.28 13.79 42.35
CA VAL A 32 15.06 13.96 41.11
C VAL A 32 14.40 13.25 39.93
N LEU A 33 13.90 12.02 40.12
CA LEU A 33 13.18 11.29 39.08
C LEU A 33 11.86 11.98 38.70
N CYS A 34 11.09 12.48 39.67
CA CYS A 34 9.92 13.31 39.37
C CYS A 34 10.29 14.54 38.55
N SER A 35 11.34 15.28 38.92
CA SER A 35 11.80 16.46 38.16
C SER A 35 12.27 16.10 36.75
N LEU A 36 12.96 14.98 36.57
CA LEU A 36 13.39 14.51 35.25
C LEU A 36 12.20 14.10 34.38
N ILE A 37 11.20 13.41 34.95
CA ILE A 37 9.98 13.01 34.23
C ILE A 37 9.13 14.24 33.88
N GLU A 38 9.02 15.22 34.79
CA GLU A 38 8.31 16.47 34.55
C GLU A 38 9.00 17.38 33.53
N HIS A 39 10.32 17.25 33.38
CA HIS A 39 11.08 17.93 32.33
C HIS A 39 10.98 17.21 30.99
N ALA A 40 11.14 15.88 30.98
CA ALA A 40 11.08 15.07 29.76
C ALA A 40 9.66 14.99 29.17
N ARG A 41 8.63 15.00 30.03
CA ARG A 41 7.19 14.92 29.68
C ARG A 41 6.90 13.87 28.59
N PRO A 42 7.25 12.59 28.82
CA PRO A 42 7.05 11.58 27.80
C PRO A 42 5.57 11.48 27.39
N THR A 43 5.34 11.37 26.09
CA THR A 43 3.99 11.29 25.52
C THR A 43 3.38 9.91 25.73
N ALA A 44 2.06 9.79 25.55
CA ALA A 44 1.37 8.50 25.60
C ALA A 44 1.90 7.51 24.53
N GLU A 45 2.33 8.02 23.38
CA GLU A 45 2.94 7.26 22.29
C GLU A 45 4.31 6.70 22.71
N GLU A 46 5.18 7.53 23.27
CA GLU A 46 6.50 7.10 23.76
C GLU A 46 6.37 6.06 24.89
N ILE A 47 5.42 6.24 25.81
CA ILE A 47 5.12 5.25 26.86
C ILE A 47 4.65 3.93 26.24
N SER A 48 3.82 3.99 25.19
CA SER A 48 3.31 2.82 24.46
C SER A 48 4.43 2.07 23.72
N GLU A 49 5.35 2.78 23.07
CA GLU A 49 6.54 2.20 22.44
C GLU A 49 7.46 1.51 23.46
N LEU A 50 7.73 2.19 24.59
CA LEU A 50 8.52 1.63 25.68
C LEU A 50 7.86 0.36 26.24
N ALA A 51 6.53 0.37 26.41
CA ALA A 51 5.75 -0.77 26.89
C ALA A 51 5.72 -1.95 25.90
N SER A 52 5.92 -1.69 24.61
CA SER A 52 5.88 -2.71 23.56
C SER A 52 7.21 -3.45 23.37
N GLY A 53 8.34 -2.84 23.75
CA GLY A 53 9.69 -3.36 23.54
C GLY A 53 10.38 -3.94 24.79
N ARG A 54 11.26 -4.93 24.63
CA ARG A 54 12.01 -5.53 25.77
C ARG A 54 12.89 -4.53 26.50
N LYS A 55 13.52 -3.61 25.78
CA LYS A 55 14.50 -2.64 26.32
C LYS A 55 13.80 -1.55 27.16
N GLY A 56 12.61 -1.13 26.75
CA GLY A 56 11.85 -0.04 27.38
C GLY A 56 10.86 -0.50 28.47
N PHE A 57 10.47 -1.78 28.48
CA PHE A 57 9.35 -2.26 29.30
C PHE A 57 9.46 -1.93 30.80
N GLY A 58 10.67 -2.03 31.37
CA GLY A 58 10.90 -1.70 32.78
C GLY A 58 10.67 -0.22 33.06
N LEU A 59 11.15 0.67 32.17
CA LEU A 59 10.93 2.11 32.27
C LEU A 59 9.44 2.45 32.12
N ALA A 60 8.74 1.80 31.18
CA ALA A 60 7.30 1.97 31.03
C ALA A 60 6.53 1.64 32.33
N LEU A 61 6.87 0.53 33.01
CA LEU A 61 6.25 0.19 34.29
C LEU A 61 6.55 1.21 35.40
N ILE A 62 7.76 1.77 35.43
CA ILE A 62 8.11 2.84 36.37
C ILE A 62 7.24 4.06 36.10
N LEU A 63 7.16 4.53 34.84
CA LEU A 63 6.33 5.66 34.46
C LEU A 63 4.86 5.45 34.84
N LEU A 64 4.29 4.27 34.54
CA LEU A 64 2.93 3.90 34.94
C LEU A 64 2.75 3.91 36.46
N GLY A 65 3.75 3.46 37.22
CA GLY A 65 3.75 3.50 38.69
C GLY A 65 3.72 4.93 39.24
N PHE A 66 4.48 5.85 38.64
CA PHE A 66 4.48 7.27 39.03
C PHE A 66 3.13 7.93 38.71
N ILE A 67 2.52 7.62 37.57
CA ILE A 67 1.17 8.09 37.22
C ILE A 67 0.14 7.53 38.20
N ARG A 68 0.19 6.22 38.47
CA ARG A 68 -0.74 5.52 39.38
C ARG A 68 -0.68 6.04 40.81
N THR A 69 0.48 6.49 41.27
CA THR A 69 0.67 7.05 42.61
C THR A 69 0.40 8.55 42.69
N GLY A 70 -0.02 9.20 41.58
CA GLY A 70 -0.28 10.63 41.53
C GLY A 70 0.97 11.51 41.63
N ARG A 71 2.15 10.91 41.45
CA ARG A 71 3.45 11.60 41.54
C ARG A 71 3.84 12.32 40.24
N SER A 72 3.15 12.01 39.14
CA SER A 72 3.33 12.68 37.86
C SER A 72 2.00 12.73 37.11
N LEU A 73 1.72 13.86 36.47
CA LEU A 73 0.49 14.14 35.72
C LEU A 73 0.68 13.90 34.22
N LEU A 74 1.40 12.85 33.83
CA LEU A 74 1.61 12.53 32.42
C LEU A 74 0.30 12.15 31.73
N PRO A 75 0.06 12.61 30.51
CA PRO A 75 -1.11 12.22 29.74
C PRO A 75 -0.97 10.76 29.29
N LEU A 76 -1.94 9.91 29.68
CA LEU A 76 -2.01 8.51 29.26
C LEU A 76 -3.41 8.19 28.73
N ALA A 77 -3.96 9.04 27.88
CA ALA A 77 -5.28 8.83 27.28
C ALA A 77 -5.29 7.67 26.27
N THR A 78 -4.16 7.38 25.63
CA THR A 78 -4.02 6.33 24.62
C THR A 78 -2.96 5.32 25.04
N LEU A 79 -3.27 4.03 24.90
CA LEU A 79 -2.31 2.94 25.02
C LEU A 79 -2.30 2.15 23.72
N ASP A 80 -1.21 2.27 22.96
CA ASP A 80 -1.02 1.55 21.70
C ASP A 80 -0.16 0.29 21.91
N LEU A 81 -0.80 -0.87 21.82
CA LEU A 81 -0.17 -2.19 21.90
C LEU A 81 -0.11 -2.89 20.53
N SER A 82 -0.24 -2.14 19.43
CA SER A 82 -0.11 -2.68 18.07
C SER A 82 1.25 -3.32 17.81
N GLY A 83 2.33 -2.70 18.32
CA GLY A 83 3.70 -3.20 18.26
C GLY A 83 4.11 -4.12 19.41
N PHE A 84 3.19 -4.50 20.30
CA PHE A 84 3.52 -5.26 21.50
C PHE A 84 4.00 -6.68 21.15
N ALA A 85 5.27 -6.97 21.45
CA ALA A 85 5.94 -8.22 21.09
C ALA A 85 6.41 -9.05 22.30
N LEU A 86 5.81 -8.80 23.47
CA LEU A 86 6.21 -9.43 24.74
C LEU A 86 5.25 -10.53 25.17
N SER A 87 5.68 -11.36 26.13
CA SER A 87 4.88 -12.49 26.63
C SER A 87 3.58 -12.04 27.33
N ALA A 88 2.56 -12.91 27.33
CA ALA A 88 1.31 -12.72 28.07
C ALA A 88 1.48 -12.35 29.55
N ARG A 89 2.52 -12.86 30.24
CA ARG A 89 2.82 -12.48 31.63
C ARG A 89 3.17 -10.99 31.76
N LYS A 90 3.92 -10.45 30.79
CA LYS A 90 4.28 -9.04 30.74
C LYS A 90 3.08 -8.19 30.35
N LEU A 91 2.23 -8.65 29.43
CA LEU A 91 0.98 -7.99 29.11
C LEU A 91 0.06 -7.89 30.35
N LYS A 92 -0.06 -8.97 31.10
CA LYS A 92 -0.83 -9.00 32.35
C LYS A 92 -0.27 -8.01 33.36
N LEU A 93 1.05 -7.99 33.54
CA LEU A 93 1.70 -7.04 34.42
C LEU A 93 1.43 -5.59 34.00
N LEU A 94 1.55 -5.29 32.70
CA LEU A 94 1.29 -3.97 32.14
C LEU A 94 -0.15 -3.52 32.41
N LEU A 95 -1.14 -4.31 32.00
CA LEU A 95 -2.56 -3.97 32.16
C LEU A 95 -2.97 -3.88 33.64
N SER A 96 -2.38 -4.69 34.52
CA SER A 96 -2.60 -4.60 35.97
C SER A 96 -1.94 -3.40 36.63
N SER A 97 -0.93 -2.81 35.98
CA SER A 97 -0.18 -1.66 36.47
C SER A 97 -0.81 -0.33 36.06
N LEU A 98 -1.84 -0.35 35.21
CA LEU A 98 -2.49 0.86 34.72
C LEU A 98 -3.08 1.70 35.86
N PRO A 99 -2.99 3.04 35.77
CA PRO A 99 -3.64 3.94 36.70
C PRO A 99 -5.16 3.80 36.63
N SER A 100 -5.85 4.29 37.66
CA SER A 100 -7.31 4.41 37.66
C SER A 100 -7.67 5.89 37.74
N GLY A 101 -8.63 6.31 36.94
CA GLY A 101 -9.06 7.70 36.89
C GLY A 101 -9.70 8.07 35.55
N PRO A 102 -10.50 9.14 35.51
CA PRO A 102 -11.01 9.69 34.26
C PRO A 102 -9.86 10.14 33.36
N GLY A 103 -9.97 9.93 32.05
CA GLY A 103 -8.92 10.29 31.09
C GLY A 103 -7.73 9.32 31.00
N VAL A 104 -7.72 8.25 31.81
CA VAL A 104 -6.68 7.21 31.75
C VAL A 104 -7.13 6.08 30.82
N VAL A 105 -6.36 5.85 29.75
CA VAL A 105 -6.59 4.82 28.72
C VAL A 105 -8.02 4.86 28.21
N GLU A 106 -8.42 6.01 27.66
CA GLU A 106 -9.68 6.15 26.92
C GLU A 106 -9.60 5.43 25.56
N THR A 107 -8.40 5.29 24.99
CA THR A 107 -8.15 4.54 23.76
C THR A 107 -7.19 3.38 24.00
N LEU A 108 -7.62 2.18 23.65
CA LEU A 108 -6.79 0.98 23.63
C LEU A 108 -6.70 0.44 22.21
N ARG A 109 -5.48 0.38 21.67
CA ARG A 109 -5.19 -0.28 20.40
C ARG A 109 -4.45 -1.57 20.65
N CYS A 110 -4.92 -2.66 20.06
CA CYS A 110 -4.30 -3.97 20.20
C CYS A 110 -3.71 -4.42 18.87
N GLY A 111 -2.55 -5.06 18.94
CA GLY A 111 -1.93 -5.69 17.78
C GLY A 111 -2.32 -7.16 17.61
N PRO A 112 -2.00 -7.76 16.45
CA PRO A 112 -2.30 -9.17 16.18
C PRO A 112 -1.75 -10.13 17.24
N HIS A 113 -0.61 -9.80 17.86
CA HIS A 113 -0.04 -10.62 18.95
C HIS A 113 -0.89 -10.55 20.22
N VAL A 114 -1.41 -9.38 20.59
CA VAL A 114 -2.24 -9.21 21.79
C VAL A 114 -3.57 -9.97 21.65
N CYS A 115 -4.08 -10.02 20.42
CA CYS A 115 -5.35 -10.63 20.07
C CYS A 115 -5.28 -12.13 19.75
N LYS A 116 -4.15 -12.81 20.03
CA LYS A 116 -3.97 -14.24 19.77
C LYS A 116 -3.34 -14.98 20.96
N ASP A 117 -3.44 -16.32 20.91
CA ASP A 117 -2.78 -17.27 21.81
C ASP A 117 -2.94 -16.92 23.31
N ALA A 118 -1.85 -16.97 24.08
CA ALA A 118 -1.84 -16.74 25.52
C ALA A 118 -2.12 -15.27 25.92
N CYS A 119 -2.02 -14.31 24.99
CA CYS A 119 -2.28 -12.89 25.27
C CYS A 119 -3.77 -12.56 25.25
N LEU A 120 -4.54 -13.20 24.36
CA LEU A 120 -5.97 -12.94 24.24
C LEU A 120 -6.73 -13.14 25.58
N PRO A 121 -6.56 -14.25 26.34
CA PRO A 121 -7.20 -14.39 27.65
C PRO A 121 -6.88 -13.27 28.65
N VAL A 122 -5.68 -12.68 28.56
CA VAL A 122 -5.28 -11.55 29.41
C VAL A 122 -6.04 -10.29 29.03
N LEU A 123 -6.24 -10.04 27.73
CA LEU A 123 -7.08 -8.96 27.23
C LEU A 123 -8.55 -9.16 27.64
N LEU A 124 -9.07 -10.39 27.52
CA LEU A 124 -10.44 -10.71 27.95
C LEU A 124 -10.66 -10.44 29.44
N ASP A 125 -9.72 -10.88 30.31
CA ASP A 125 -9.75 -10.60 31.74
C ASP A 125 -9.74 -9.09 32.03
N PHE A 126 -8.95 -8.34 31.28
CA PHE A 126 -8.91 -6.88 31.41
C PHE A 126 -10.26 -6.24 31.04
N LEU A 127 -10.82 -6.56 29.87
CA LEU A 127 -12.12 -6.03 29.43
C LEU A 127 -13.25 -6.41 30.39
N HIS A 128 -13.23 -7.65 30.91
CA HIS A 128 -14.19 -8.10 31.90
C HIS A 128 -14.13 -7.26 33.19
N ARG A 129 -12.93 -6.89 33.67
CA ARG A 129 -12.78 -6.03 34.85
C ARG A 129 -13.29 -4.62 34.60
N LEU A 130 -13.11 -4.08 33.40
CA LEU A 130 -13.67 -2.78 33.01
C LEU A 130 -15.20 -2.81 33.03
N LYS A 131 -15.79 -3.91 32.53
CA LYS A 131 -17.24 -4.12 32.55
C LYS A 131 -17.81 -4.20 33.98
N ALA A 132 -17.12 -4.85 34.91
CA ALA A 132 -17.58 -5.07 36.29
C ALA A 132 -17.48 -3.82 37.22
N GLY A 133 -17.38 -2.62 36.64
CA GLY A 133 -17.08 -1.36 37.32
C GLY A 133 -17.72 -1.22 38.71
N GLY A 134 -16.88 -1.23 39.76
CA GLY A 134 -17.29 -0.96 41.14
C GLY A 134 -17.10 -2.09 42.16
N ALA A 135 -16.74 -3.32 41.75
CA ALA A 135 -16.35 -4.36 42.70
C ALA A 135 -14.94 -4.09 43.27
N ARG A 136 -14.76 -4.23 44.60
CA ARG A 136 -13.52 -3.90 45.35
C ARG A 136 -12.25 -4.34 44.59
N GLY A 137 -11.52 -3.37 44.02
CA GLY A 137 -10.21 -3.57 43.40
C GLY A 137 -10.12 -3.48 41.87
N ALA A 138 -11.22 -3.26 41.14
CA ALA A 138 -11.19 -3.04 39.68
C ALA A 138 -10.79 -1.60 39.31
N PRO A 139 -9.97 -1.39 38.26
CA PRO A 139 -9.55 -0.06 37.84
C PRO A 139 -10.73 0.76 37.28
N PHE A 140 -10.85 2.02 37.71
CA PHE A 140 -11.82 2.98 37.18
C PHE A 140 -11.30 3.56 35.86
N ILE A 141 -11.41 2.79 34.78
CA ILE A 141 -11.03 3.18 33.41
C ILE A 141 -12.30 3.20 32.56
N SER A 142 -12.59 4.35 31.94
CA SER A 142 -13.72 4.52 31.03
C SER A 142 -13.22 4.43 29.59
N LEU A 143 -13.09 3.21 29.09
CA LEU A 143 -12.62 2.98 27.72
C LEU A 143 -13.67 3.48 26.72
N LYS A 144 -13.28 4.45 25.88
CA LYS A 144 -14.11 5.03 24.82
C LYS A 144 -13.81 4.43 23.46
N THR A 145 -12.55 4.12 23.17
CA THR A 145 -12.12 3.58 21.88
C THR A 145 -11.42 2.25 22.06
N LEU A 146 -11.91 1.22 21.38
CA LEU A 146 -11.26 -0.09 21.28
C LEU A 146 -10.94 -0.36 19.82
N ASN A 147 -9.65 -0.39 19.50
CA ASN A 147 -9.17 -0.68 18.16
C ASN A 147 -8.53 -2.08 18.13
N LEU A 148 -9.20 -3.00 17.44
CA LEU A 148 -8.74 -4.35 17.14
C LEU A 148 -8.51 -4.52 15.63
N ALA A 149 -8.20 -3.43 14.91
CA ALA A 149 -7.98 -3.47 13.48
C ALA A 149 -6.83 -4.42 13.13
N LYS A 150 -6.99 -5.13 12.01
CA LYS A 150 -6.01 -6.10 11.47
C LYS A 150 -5.65 -7.22 12.46
N CYS A 151 -6.45 -7.39 13.52
CA CYS A 151 -6.35 -8.52 14.43
C CYS A 151 -7.24 -9.63 13.89
N ASP A 152 -6.63 -10.58 13.18
CA ASP A 152 -7.27 -11.79 12.65
C ASP A 152 -7.91 -12.62 13.79
N LEU A 153 -9.13 -12.22 14.16
CA LEU A 153 -9.92 -12.73 15.28
C LEU A 153 -10.96 -13.75 14.80
N GLY A 154 -11.46 -13.64 13.56
CA GLY A 154 -12.43 -14.58 13.00
C GLY A 154 -13.63 -14.81 13.93
N ALA A 155 -13.95 -16.07 14.25
CA ALA A 155 -15.01 -16.42 15.20
C ALA A 155 -14.59 -16.28 16.67
N THR A 156 -13.29 -16.18 16.96
CA THR A 156 -12.75 -16.04 18.33
C THR A 156 -13.07 -14.68 18.96
N ILE A 157 -13.62 -13.74 18.20
CA ILE A 157 -14.14 -12.47 18.70
C ILE A 157 -15.46 -12.62 19.47
N ASN A 158 -16.23 -13.70 19.25
CA ASN A 158 -17.55 -13.83 19.84
C ASN A 158 -17.58 -13.77 21.37
N PRO A 159 -16.61 -14.37 22.09
CA PRO A 159 -16.45 -14.17 23.53
C PRO A 159 -16.08 -12.74 23.96
N ILE A 160 -15.52 -11.92 23.06
CA ILE A 160 -15.17 -10.51 23.33
C ILE A 160 -16.43 -9.65 23.40
N PHE A 161 -17.42 -9.87 22.53
CA PHE A 161 -18.59 -9.00 22.42
C PHE A 161 -19.35 -8.81 23.74
N PRO A 162 -19.65 -9.87 24.53
CA PRO A 162 -20.26 -9.70 25.84
C PRO A 162 -19.38 -8.98 26.87
N LEU A 163 -18.08 -8.86 26.64
CA LEU A 163 -17.12 -8.21 27.54
C LEU A 163 -16.85 -6.75 27.18
N LEU A 164 -17.42 -6.25 26.07
CA LEU A 164 -17.27 -4.85 25.69
C LEU A 164 -17.85 -3.92 26.76
N PRO A 165 -17.14 -2.84 27.13
CA PRO A 165 -17.62 -1.91 28.14
C PRO A 165 -18.73 -1.00 27.56
N PRO A 166 -19.75 -0.63 28.37
CA PRO A 166 -20.85 0.23 27.91
C PRO A 166 -20.43 1.69 27.66
N SER A 167 -19.25 2.10 28.13
CA SER A 167 -18.65 3.41 27.87
C SER A 167 -18.09 3.57 26.46
N LEU A 168 -18.11 2.50 25.65
CA LEU A 168 -17.47 2.50 24.34
C LEU A 168 -18.22 3.41 23.35
N GLU A 169 -17.49 4.34 22.75
CA GLU A 169 -17.93 5.28 21.73
C GLU A 169 -17.43 4.87 20.33
N HIS A 170 -16.25 4.25 20.23
CA HIS A 170 -15.64 3.85 18.96
C HIS A 170 -15.16 2.39 19.02
N LEU A 171 -15.61 1.58 18.07
CA LEU A 171 -15.21 0.18 17.91
C LEU A 171 -14.69 -0.06 16.50
N ASP A 172 -13.40 -0.37 16.39
CA ASP A 172 -12.75 -0.70 15.12
C ASP A 172 -12.37 -2.18 15.10
N LEU A 173 -13.02 -2.93 14.20
CA LEU A 173 -12.83 -4.35 13.96
C LEU A 173 -12.41 -4.60 12.49
N SER A 174 -11.87 -3.59 11.83
CA SER A 174 -11.52 -3.69 10.41
C SER A 174 -10.42 -4.72 10.18
N GLY A 175 -10.47 -5.47 9.09
CA GLY A 175 -9.44 -6.46 8.75
C GLY A 175 -9.30 -7.62 9.75
N GLY A 176 -10.38 -7.93 10.48
CA GLY A 176 -10.43 -8.96 11.52
C GLY A 176 -10.80 -10.36 11.03
N ARG A 177 -10.98 -10.53 9.71
CA ARG A 177 -11.50 -11.74 9.06
C ARG A 177 -12.87 -12.19 9.60
N LEU A 178 -13.68 -11.21 9.99
CA LEU A 178 -15.01 -11.45 10.51
C LEU A 178 -15.92 -11.95 9.38
N ARG A 179 -16.79 -12.90 9.73
CA ARG A 179 -17.83 -13.45 8.85
C ARG A 179 -19.19 -13.30 9.52
N ARG A 180 -20.23 -13.83 8.89
CA ARG A 180 -21.60 -13.86 9.43
C ARG A 180 -21.69 -14.27 10.90
N VAL A 181 -21.05 -15.38 11.31
CA VAL A 181 -21.13 -15.91 12.69
C VAL A 181 -20.57 -14.91 13.72
N SER A 182 -19.54 -14.17 13.35
CA SER A 182 -18.97 -13.12 14.20
C SER A 182 -19.95 -11.95 14.34
N VAL A 183 -20.56 -11.55 13.23
CA VAL A 183 -21.55 -10.47 13.21
C VAL A 183 -22.83 -10.84 13.96
N GLU A 184 -23.26 -12.10 13.95
CA GLU A 184 -24.37 -12.57 14.78
C GLU A 184 -24.08 -12.41 16.28
N GLY A 185 -22.82 -12.60 16.70
CA GLY A 185 -22.35 -12.29 18.05
C GLY A 185 -22.47 -10.81 18.38
N LEU A 186 -22.01 -9.93 17.49
CA LEU A 186 -22.15 -8.48 17.65
C LEU A 186 -23.61 -8.01 17.63
N ALA A 187 -24.42 -8.60 16.75
CA ALA A 187 -25.85 -8.36 16.59
C ALA A 187 -26.59 -8.67 17.89
N SER A 188 -26.20 -9.73 18.60
CA SER A 188 -26.75 -10.00 19.93
C SER A 188 -26.47 -8.82 20.89
N VAL A 189 -25.25 -8.26 20.89
CA VAL A 189 -24.91 -7.16 21.79
C VAL A 189 -25.78 -5.91 21.56
N PHE A 190 -26.06 -5.61 20.29
CA PHE A 190 -26.96 -4.52 19.92
C PHE A 190 -28.42 -4.79 20.33
N SER A 191 -28.94 -6.00 20.10
CA SER A 191 -30.34 -6.31 20.45
C SER A 191 -30.62 -6.20 21.96
N PHE A 192 -29.61 -6.41 22.80
CA PHE A 192 -29.69 -6.20 24.25
C PHE A 192 -29.40 -4.75 24.70
N GLY A 193 -29.01 -3.86 23.78
CA GLY A 193 -28.73 -2.45 24.09
C GLY A 193 -27.45 -2.22 24.90
N TRP A 194 -26.46 -3.11 24.82
CA TRP A 194 -25.26 -3.08 25.68
C TRP A 194 -24.25 -1.98 25.36
N LEU A 195 -24.30 -1.41 24.15
CA LEU A 195 -23.41 -0.34 23.70
C LEU A 195 -24.21 0.94 23.41
N PRO A 196 -24.78 1.60 24.45
CA PRO A 196 -25.66 2.74 24.28
C PRO A 196 -24.95 4.00 23.75
N ASN A 197 -23.64 4.13 24.00
CA ASN A 197 -22.85 5.31 23.65
C ASN A 197 -22.09 5.16 22.33
N LEU A 198 -22.28 4.08 21.58
CA LEU A 198 -21.49 3.80 20.38
C LEU A 198 -21.80 4.84 19.28
N LEU A 199 -20.78 5.61 18.92
CA LEU A 199 -20.80 6.64 17.88
C LEU A 199 -20.19 6.14 16.57
N SER A 200 -19.23 5.21 16.61
CA SER A 200 -18.57 4.70 15.41
C SER A 200 -18.35 3.20 15.46
N LEU A 201 -18.69 2.54 14.35
CA LEU A 201 -18.43 1.13 14.11
C LEU A 201 -17.72 0.96 12.77
N ASP A 202 -16.52 0.39 12.80
CA ASP A 202 -15.76 0.01 11.61
C ASP A 202 -15.67 -1.52 11.50
N LEU A 203 -16.28 -2.05 10.43
CA LEU A 203 -16.25 -3.47 10.06
C LEU A 203 -15.60 -3.68 8.70
N SER A 204 -14.90 -2.68 8.16
CA SER A 204 -14.29 -2.74 6.83
C SER A 204 -13.29 -3.90 6.70
N ASP A 205 -12.97 -4.33 5.49
CA ASP A 205 -12.00 -5.43 5.24
C ASP A 205 -12.38 -6.76 5.91
N ASN A 206 -13.67 -7.06 6.00
CA ASN A 206 -14.17 -8.33 6.55
C ASN A 206 -15.16 -8.98 5.60
N PRO A 207 -15.01 -10.25 5.20
CA PRO A 207 -15.93 -10.92 4.27
C PRO A 207 -17.27 -11.28 4.95
N LEU A 208 -18.09 -10.27 5.25
CA LEU A 208 -19.38 -10.44 5.92
C LEU A 208 -20.41 -11.09 5.00
N GLY A 209 -20.38 -10.75 3.71
CA GLY A 209 -21.38 -11.15 2.74
C GLY A 209 -22.75 -10.49 2.97
N PRO A 210 -23.73 -10.73 2.07
CA PRO A 210 -25.10 -10.23 2.23
C PRO A 210 -25.76 -10.70 3.53
N SER A 211 -25.49 -11.96 3.92
CA SER A 211 -26.08 -12.59 5.10
C SER A 211 -25.54 -12.01 6.41
N GLY A 212 -24.24 -11.68 6.47
CA GLY A 212 -23.64 -10.98 7.60
C GLY A 212 -24.19 -9.57 7.76
N LEU A 213 -24.34 -8.82 6.66
CA LEU A 213 -24.94 -7.48 6.72
C LEU A 213 -26.39 -7.51 7.17
N ARG A 214 -27.18 -8.47 6.67
CA ARG A 214 -28.56 -8.70 7.10
C ARG A 214 -28.65 -8.97 8.61
N ALA A 215 -27.74 -9.76 9.16
CA ALA A 215 -27.68 -10.03 10.60
C ALA A 215 -27.36 -8.75 11.40
N LEU A 216 -26.40 -7.94 10.94
CA LEU A 216 -26.04 -6.66 11.56
C LEU A 216 -27.24 -5.71 11.60
N VAL A 217 -27.86 -5.46 10.44
CA VAL A 217 -28.91 -4.44 10.31
C VAL A 217 -30.21 -4.87 10.99
N LYS A 218 -30.52 -6.18 11.03
CA LYS A 218 -31.62 -6.71 11.84
C LYS A 218 -31.43 -6.38 13.31
N ALA A 219 -30.21 -6.48 13.83
CA ALA A 219 -29.93 -6.13 15.22
C ALA A 219 -29.97 -4.63 15.47
N LEU A 220 -29.40 -3.80 14.58
CA LEU A 220 -29.53 -2.34 14.67
C LEU A 220 -31.00 -1.90 14.70
N SER A 221 -31.85 -2.53 13.88
CA SER A 221 -33.29 -2.30 13.85
C SER A 221 -34.02 -2.83 15.09
N SER A 222 -33.50 -3.88 15.72
CA SER A 222 -34.09 -4.51 16.91
C SER A 222 -33.61 -3.89 18.23
N CYS A 223 -32.68 -2.94 18.18
CA CYS A 223 -32.26 -2.19 19.36
C CYS A 223 -33.46 -1.55 20.07
N PRO A 224 -33.56 -1.70 21.41
CA PRO A 224 -34.65 -1.13 22.20
C PRO A 224 -34.58 0.40 22.31
N GLN A 225 -33.40 0.98 22.05
CA GLN A 225 -33.14 2.43 22.07
C GLN A 225 -32.60 2.89 20.71
N SER A 226 -32.79 4.17 20.38
CA SER A 226 -32.13 4.77 19.20
C SER A 226 -30.63 4.79 19.44
N LEU A 227 -29.86 4.25 18.50
CA LEU A 227 -28.41 4.33 18.55
C LEU A 227 -27.99 5.75 18.13
N SER A 228 -27.07 6.36 18.85
CA SER A 228 -26.43 7.61 18.46
C SER A 228 -25.28 7.39 17.47
N LEU A 229 -25.36 6.34 16.65
CA LEU A 229 -24.31 5.96 15.71
C LEU A 229 -24.15 7.06 14.66
N GLN A 230 -22.95 7.64 14.60
CA GLN A 230 -22.56 8.70 13.67
C GLN A 230 -21.74 8.18 12.50
N SER A 231 -21.01 7.08 12.66
CA SER A 231 -20.15 6.53 11.61
C SER A 231 -20.33 5.02 11.50
N LEU A 232 -20.65 4.55 10.29
CA LEU A 232 -20.74 3.15 9.93
C LEU A 232 -19.86 2.89 8.71
N LYS A 233 -18.80 2.11 8.88
CA LYS A 233 -17.88 1.76 7.80
C LYS A 233 -17.95 0.27 7.49
N LEU A 234 -18.22 -0.03 6.23
CA LEU A 234 -18.51 -1.36 5.70
C LEU A 234 -17.73 -1.59 4.39
N ALA A 235 -16.61 -0.91 4.17
CA ALA A 235 -15.81 -1.04 2.96
C ALA A 235 -15.27 -2.46 2.80
N ARG A 236 -15.23 -3.00 1.59
CA ARG A 236 -14.73 -4.37 1.29
C ARG A 236 -15.38 -5.44 2.17
N THR A 237 -16.70 -5.36 2.38
CA THR A 237 -17.44 -6.36 3.17
C THR A 237 -18.18 -7.41 2.34
N LYS A 238 -18.10 -7.30 1.01
CA LYS A 238 -18.85 -8.13 0.06
C LYS A 238 -20.36 -8.07 0.32
N ALA A 239 -20.87 -6.88 0.65
CA ALA A 239 -22.28 -6.68 0.94
C ALA A 239 -23.18 -7.10 -0.23
N LYS A 240 -22.74 -6.85 -1.48
CA LYS A 240 -23.51 -7.02 -2.72
C LYS A 240 -24.86 -6.29 -2.67
N ALA A 241 -25.67 -6.46 -3.72
CA ALA A 241 -26.97 -5.80 -3.81
C ALA A 241 -27.90 -6.15 -2.63
N GLU A 242 -27.97 -7.42 -2.24
CA GLU A 242 -28.92 -7.92 -1.23
C GLU A 242 -28.54 -7.51 0.19
N GLY A 243 -27.25 -7.31 0.46
CA GLY A 243 -26.79 -6.75 1.74
C GLY A 243 -27.14 -5.27 1.84
N VAL A 244 -26.90 -4.50 0.77
CA VAL A 244 -27.24 -3.07 0.73
C VAL A 244 -28.76 -2.85 0.76
N GLU A 245 -29.56 -3.71 0.13
CA GLU A 245 -31.01 -3.71 0.27
C GLU A 245 -31.43 -3.81 1.76
N ALA A 246 -30.88 -4.80 2.48
CA ALA A 246 -31.20 -4.98 3.90
C ALA A 246 -30.78 -3.76 4.74
N LEU A 247 -29.65 -3.13 4.40
CA LEU A 247 -29.20 -1.89 5.03
C LEU A 247 -30.16 -0.73 4.74
N ALA A 248 -30.55 -0.53 3.49
CA ALA A 248 -31.47 0.52 3.08
C ALA A 248 -32.82 0.44 3.80
N GLU A 249 -33.39 -0.77 3.90
CA GLU A 249 -34.65 -0.98 4.64
C GLU A 249 -34.50 -0.72 6.14
N ALA A 250 -33.35 -1.06 6.74
CA ALA A 250 -33.07 -0.72 8.12
C ALA A 250 -32.90 0.80 8.34
N LEU A 251 -32.25 1.50 7.40
CA LEU A 251 -32.11 2.96 7.45
C LEU A 251 -33.49 3.63 7.38
N LYS A 252 -34.40 3.15 6.52
CA LYS A 252 -35.78 3.66 6.40
C LYS A 252 -36.60 3.51 7.69
N ALA A 253 -36.21 2.64 8.61
CA ALA A 253 -36.80 2.56 9.95
C ALA A 253 -36.43 3.76 10.86
N LYS A 254 -35.53 4.66 10.41
CA LYS A 254 -35.15 5.93 11.06
C LYS A 254 -34.62 5.78 12.49
N LYS A 255 -34.02 4.63 12.82
CA LYS A 255 -33.35 4.38 14.12
C LYS A 255 -31.88 4.81 14.18
N THR A 256 -31.31 5.17 13.03
CA THR A 256 -29.90 5.58 12.86
C THR A 256 -29.80 6.93 12.14
N THR A 257 -30.71 7.86 12.42
CA THR A 257 -30.76 9.19 11.78
C THR A 257 -29.58 10.09 12.14
N SER A 258 -28.85 9.76 13.22
CA SER A 258 -27.61 10.43 13.63
C SER A 258 -26.42 10.16 12.72
N LEU A 259 -26.55 9.28 11.72
CA LEU A 259 -25.46 8.87 10.85
C LEU A 259 -24.93 10.06 10.03
N GLN A 260 -23.64 10.33 10.17
CA GLN A 260 -22.87 11.36 9.47
C GLN A 260 -21.91 10.75 8.45
N THR A 261 -21.44 9.52 8.65
CA THR A 261 -20.53 8.83 7.72
C THR A 261 -21.06 7.45 7.38
N LEU A 262 -21.19 7.19 6.08
CA LEU A 262 -21.49 5.88 5.53
C LEU A 262 -20.45 5.53 4.48
N ASP A 263 -19.67 4.49 4.75
CA ASP A 263 -18.68 3.97 3.81
C ASP A 263 -19.11 2.58 3.34
N LEU A 264 -19.38 2.47 2.04
CA LEU A 264 -19.76 1.25 1.34
C LEU A 264 -18.79 0.94 0.19
N ALA A 265 -17.55 1.45 0.20
CA ALA A 265 -16.58 1.21 -0.86
C ALA A 265 -16.36 -0.29 -1.13
N GLU A 266 -16.16 -0.67 -2.40
CA GLU A 266 -15.74 -2.02 -2.81
C GLU A 266 -16.66 -3.14 -2.29
N ASN A 267 -17.97 -2.98 -2.48
CA ASN A 267 -18.98 -3.95 -2.04
C ASN A 267 -19.74 -4.66 -3.16
N GLU A 268 -19.39 -4.41 -4.43
CA GLU A 268 -20.03 -5.03 -5.59
C GLU A 268 -21.56 -4.85 -5.57
N MET A 269 -22.03 -3.67 -5.11
CA MET A 269 -23.48 -3.47 -4.89
C MET A 269 -24.28 -3.28 -6.18
N ARG A 270 -23.62 -2.84 -7.26
CA ARG A 270 -24.21 -2.70 -8.61
C ARG A 270 -25.44 -1.76 -8.66
N PRO A 271 -26.08 -1.55 -9.83
CA PRO A 271 -27.28 -0.70 -9.90
C PRO A 271 -28.40 -1.15 -8.96
N ALA A 272 -28.59 -2.46 -8.81
CA ALA A 272 -29.62 -3.05 -7.96
C ALA A 272 -29.47 -2.62 -6.49
N GLY A 273 -28.27 -2.70 -5.90
CA GLY A 273 -28.02 -2.23 -4.54
C GLY A 273 -28.15 -0.71 -4.42
N LEU A 274 -27.68 0.03 -5.43
CA LEU A 274 -27.75 1.49 -5.43
C LEU A 274 -29.18 2.01 -5.43
N LYS A 275 -30.09 1.34 -6.14
CA LYS A 275 -31.52 1.66 -6.17
C LYS A 275 -32.12 1.68 -4.77
N HIS A 276 -31.77 0.68 -3.95
CA HIS A 276 -32.26 0.61 -2.57
C HIS A 276 -31.67 1.74 -1.71
N LEU A 277 -30.38 2.03 -1.87
CA LEU A 277 -29.74 3.14 -1.15
C LEU A 277 -30.34 4.50 -1.54
N ALA A 278 -30.53 4.76 -2.84
CA ALA A 278 -31.18 5.97 -3.35
C ALA A 278 -32.60 6.13 -2.78
N SER A 279 -33.37 5.05 -2.75
CA SER A 279 -34.70 5.03 -2.13
C SER A 279 -34.66 5.38 -0.62
N ALA A 280 -33.66 4.90 0.13
CA ALA A 280 -33.50 5.25 1.54
C ALA A 280 -33.09 6.72 1.73
N VAL A 281 -32.20 7.25 0.89
CA VAL A 281 -31.82 8.66 0.87
C VAL A 281 -33.04 9.55 0.58
N ASN A 282 -33.83 9.21 -0.44
CA ASN A 282 -35.05 9.93 -0.81
C ASN A 282 -36.16 9.85 0.25
N ALA A 283 -36.14 8.82 1.11
CA ALA A 283 -37.00 8.72 2.28
C ALA A 283 -36.52 9.56 3.49
N GLU A 284 -35.45 10.35 3.32
CA GLU A 284 -34.77 11.13 4.36
C GLU A 284 -34.36 10.25 5.55
N ALA A 285 -33.86 9.04 5.26
CA ALA A 285 -33.40 8.11 6.29
C ALA A 285 -32.08 8.54 6.95
N VAL A 286 -31.25 9.31 6.23
CA VAL A 286 -29.91 9.75 6.63
C VAL A 286 -29.75 11.28 6.49
N PRO A 287 -30.56 12.09 7.22
CA PRO A 287 -30.65 13.54 7.01
C PRO A 287 -29.38 14.33 7.42
N HIS A 288 -28.52 13.72 8.23
CA HIS A 288 -27.28 14.34 8.74
C HIS A 288 -26.02 13.79 8.07
N LEU A 289 -26.15 13.08 6.95
CA LEU A 289 -25.03 12.47 6.25
C LEU A 289 -24.09 13.53 5.70
N LYS A 290 -22.83 13.48 6.14
CA LYS A 290 -21.73 14.35 5.74
C LYS A 290 -20.74 13.66 4.81
N VAL A 291 -20.54 12.35 4.96
CA VAL A 291 -19.57 11.58 4.18
C VAL A 291 -20.27 10.36 3.60
N LEU A 292 -20.25 10.25 2.28
CA LEU A 292 -20.76 9.10 1.55
C LEU A 292 -19.67 8.58 0.61
N VAL A 293 -19.21 7.36 0.87
CA VAL A 293 -18.18 6.70 0.05
C VAL A 293 -18.80 5.50 -0.66
N LEU A 294 -18.88 5.57 -1.99
CA LEU A 294 -19.40 4.52 -2.87
C LEU A 294 -18.36 4.06 -3.90
N LYS A 295 -17.08 4.36 -3.67
CA LYS A 295 -15.96 3.98 -4.53
C LYS A 295 -16.02 2.50 -4.97
N LYS A 296 -15.76 2.25 -6.26
CA LYS A 296 -15.52 0.91 -6.84
C LYS A 296 -16.61 -0.10 -6.49
N ASN A 297 -17.83 0.21 -6.88
CA ASN A 297 -19.05 -0.56 -6.61
C ASN A 297 -19.81 -0.99 -7.88
N GLU A 298 -19.26 -0.71 -9.07
CA GLU A 298 -19.88 -1.05 -10.35
C GLU A 298 -21.28 -0.41 -10.46
N LEU A 299 -21.43 0.85 -10.05
CA LEU A 299 -22.74 1.47 -9.79
C LEU A 299 -23.70 1.58 -10.99
N ALA A 300 -23.18 1.46 -12.22
CA ALA A 300 -23.97 1.43 -13.46
C ALA A 300 -23.94 0.06 -14.16
N ASP A 301 -23.03 -0.84 -13.78
CA ASP A 301 -22.74 -2.07 -14.52
C ASP A 301 -23.53 -3.28 -13.99
N LEU A 302 -24.26 -3.93 -14.88
CA LEU A 302 -25.04 -5.15 -14.62
C LEU A 302 -24.22 -6.40 -15.00
N PRO A 303 -24.61 -7.61 -14.53
CA PRO A 303 -24.05 -8.84 -15.08
C PRO A 303 -24.17 -8.86 -16.62
N HIS A 304 -23.16 -9.39 -17.31
CA HIS A 304 -23.10 -9.49 -18.78
C HIS A 304 -22.89 -8.17 -19.55
N HIS A 305 -22.30 -7.15 -18.91
CA HIS A 305 -21.94 -5.86 -19.55
C HIS A 305 -23.15 -5.02 -20.00
N GLU A 306 -24.32 -5.25 -19.42
CA GLU A 306 -25.46 -4.34 -19.56
C GLU A 306 -25.30 -3.13 -18.62
N ILE A 307 -25.84 -1.97 -18.98
CA ILE A 307 -25.67 -0.73 -18.19
C ILE A 307 -27.02 -0.14 -17.75
N ASP A 308 -27.21 0.02 -16.44
CA ASP A 308 -28.39 0.68 -15.83
C ASP A 308 -27.99 1.93 -15.04
N TYR A 309 -28.26 3.08 -15.64
CA TYR A 309 -27.99 4.38 -15.03
C TYR A 309 -29.14 4.94 -14.18
N ALA A 310 -30.32 4.31 -14.17
CA ALA A 310 -31.47 4.87 -13.46
C ALA A 310 -31.21 5.04 -11.95
N PRO A 311 -30.58 4.08 -11.24
CA PRO A 311 -30.32 4.21 -9.80
C PRO A 311 -29.35 5.33 -9.44
N ILE A 312 -28.28 5.52 -10.24
CA ILE A 312 -27.35 6.63 -10.00
C ILE A 312 -28.01 7.97 -10.34
N SER A 313 -28.80 8.05 -11.41
CA SER A 313 -29.57 9.24 -11.76
C SER A 313 -30.52 9.65 -10.63
N GLU A 314 -31.19 8.68 -10.01
CA GLU A 314 -32.06 8.91 -8.85
C GLU A 314 -31.26 9.45 -7.64
N LEU A 315 -30.10 8.88 -7.34
CA LEU A 315 -29.26 9.35 -6.25
C LEU A 315 -28.73 10.78 -6.50
N LEU A 316 -28.28 11.07 -7.72
CA LEU A 316 -27.70 12.37 -8.09
C LEU A 316 -28.74 13.49 -8.21
N THR A 317 -30.01 13.14 -8.37
CA THR A 317 -31.11 14.13 -8.43
C THR A 317 -31.77 14.39 -7.08
N THR A 318 -31.33 13.71 -6.02
CA THR A 318 -31.88 13.89 -4.67
C THR A 318 -31.63 15.30 -4.13
N ASN A 319 -32.57 15.77 -3.30
CA ASN A 319 -32.42 17.01 -2.51
C ASN A 319 -32.26 16.73 -1.01
N ALA A 320 -32.12 15.46 -0.61
CA ALA A 320 -32.06 15.05 0.79
C ALA A 320 -30.66 15.25 1.42
N LEU A 321 -29.58 15.15 0.63
CA LEU A 321 -28.19 15.16 1.11
C LEU A 321 -27.61 16.59 1.24
N LYS A 322 -28.31 17.48 1.95
CA LYS A 322 -27.90 18.90 2.10
C LYS A 322 -26.67 19.10 3.00
N GLU A 323 -26.44 18.16 3.91
CA GLU A 323 -25.32 18.18 4.86
C GLU A 323 -24.06 17.50 4.31
N LEU A 324 -24.09 16.97 3.09
CA LEU A 324 -22.98 16.23 2.50
C LEU A 324 -21.76 17.16 2.30
N GLU A 325 -20.63 16.76 2.87
CA GLU A 325 -19.33 17.43 2.81
C GLU A 325 -18.33 16.65 1.93
N GLU A 326 -18.39 15.32 1.92
CA GLU A 326 -17.55 14.44 1.10
C GLU A 326 -18.40 13.42 0.33
N PHE A 327 -18.20 13.37 -0.99
CA PHE A 327 -18.83 12.41 -1.87
C PHE A 327 -17.79 11.73 -2.75
N ASP A 328 -17.55 10.45 -2.50
CA ASP A 328 -16.61 9.63 -3.27
C ASP A 328 -17.38 8.62 -4.14
N LEU A 329 -17.32 8.83 -5.44
CA LEU A 329 -17.91 8.02 -6.49
C LEU A 329 -16.83 7.39 -7.40
N SER A 330 -15.57 7.43 -6.98
CA SER A 330 -14.41 7.01 -7.77
C SER A 330 -14.51 5.56 -8.27
N ASN A 331 -13.98 5.29 -9.46
CA ASN A 331 -13.92 3.96 -10.09
C ASN A 331 -15.30 3.27 -10.28
N ASN A 332 -16.32 4.00 -10.74
CA ASN A 332 -17.67 3.45 -10.97
C ASN A 332 -18.21 3.57 -12.41
N ALA A 333 -17.44 4.14 -13.34
CA ALA A 333 -17.84 4.33 -14.74
C ALA A 333 -19.25 4.97 -14.91
N LEU A 334 -19.50 6.08 -14.21
CA LEU A 334 -20.85 6.65 -14.07
C LEU A 334 -21.40 7.37 -15.30
N PHE A 335 -20.53 7.77 -16.23
CA PHE A 335 -20.85 8.66 -17.35
C PHE A 335 -20.25 8.14 -18.66
N ASP A 336 -20.07 6.83 -18.77
CA ASP A 336 -19.51 6.21 -19.96
C ASP A 336 -20.60 6.10 -21.03
N GLU A 337 -20.34 6.65 -22.22
CA GLU A 337 -21.16 6.36 -23.38
C GLU A 337 -20.52 5.13 -23.99
N GLY A 338 -21.21 3.98 -23.88
CA GLY A 338 -20.70 2.68 -24.30
C GLY A 338 -19.84 2.82 -25.55
N VAL A 339 -18.53 2.67 -25.36
CA VAL A 339 -17.58 2.76 -26.46
C VAL A 339 -17.89 1.54 -27.32
N ASP A 340 -18.53 1.77 -28.47
CA ASP A 340 -18.55 0.78 -29.53
C ASP A 340 -17.12 0.27 -29.68
N GLU A 341 -16.92 -1.05 -29.56
CA GLU A 341 -15.65 -1.70 -29.84
C GLU A 341 -15.14 -1.24 -31.21
N ILE A 342 -14.27 -0.23 -31.22
CA ILE A 342 -13.47 0.13 -32.37
C ILE A 342 -12.04 -0.24 -31.97
N GLY A 343 -11.59 -1.32 -32.61
CA GLY A 343 -10.34 -2.01 -32.34
C GLY A 343 -9.16 -1.10 -32.07
N GLY A 344 -8.56 -1.33 -30.91
CA GLY A 344 -7.21 -0.96 -30.55
C GLY A 344 -6.62 -2.16 -29.83
N GLU A 345 -6.30 -3.20 -30.59
CA GLU A 345 -5.36 -4.22 -30.15
C GLU A 345 -4.00 -3.55 -30.01
N ASP A 346 -3.61 -3.22 -28.79
CA ASP A 346 -2.20 -3.13 -28.39
C ASP A 346 -2.03 -4.02 -27.17
N ALA A 347 -1.91 -5.32 -27.44
CA ALA A 347 -1.21 -6.26 -26.60
C ALA A 347 -0.38 -7.15 -27.53
N ASP A 348 0.93 -7.01 -27.44
CA ASP A 348 1.91 -7.90 -28.05
C ASP A 348 1.59 -9.38 -27.74
N GLU A 349 1.49 -10.23 -28.75
CA GLU A 349 2.46 -11.31 -29.00
C GLU A 349 2.06 -12.16 -30.21
N ASP A 350 3.06 -12.40 -31.04
CA ASP A 350 3.18 -13.41 -32.09
C ASP A 350 2.28 -14.66 -31.96
N THR A 351 1.46 -14.91 -32.98
CA THR A 351 1.18 -16.27 -33.41
C THR A 351 1.30 -16.40 -34.92
N ASP A 352 2.18 -17.31 -35.32
CA ASP A 352 2.45 -17.73 -36.68
C ASP A 352 1.18 -18.14 -37.47
N ALA A 353 1.31 -17.95 -38.78
CA ALA A 353 0.42 -18.29 -39.87
C ALA A 353 -0.47 -19.55 -39.69
N ASP A 354 -1.71 -19.43 -40.16
CA ASP A 354 -2.24 -20.37 -41.16
C ASP A 354 -3.36 -19.70 -41.99
N GLU A 355 -3.15 -19.68 -43.31
CA GLU A 355 -4.14 -19.37 -44.32
C GLU A 355 -5.30 -20.36 -44.23
N ASN A 356 -6.56 -19.88 -44.30
CA ASN A 356 -7.60 -20.43 -45.15
C ASN A 356 -8.82 -19.48 -45.12
N GLY A 357 -9.19 -19.00 -46.31
CA GLY A 357 -10.38 -18.18 -46.51
C GLY A 357 -11.67 -18.99 -46.35
N ASP A 358 -12.75 -18.27 -46.05
CA ASP A 358 -13.97 -18.29 -46.85
C ASP A 358 -14.83 -17.08 -46.45
N GLU A 359 -15.17 -16.28 -47.46
CA GLU A 359 -16.20 -15.25 -47.40
C GLU A 359 -17.56 -15.92 -47.16
N ASP A 360 -18.35 -15.47 -46.18
CA ASP A 360 -19.79 -15.50 -46.36
C ASP A 360 -20.50 -14.42 -45.54
N GLY A 361 -21.31 -13.65 -46.25
CA GLY A 361 -22.06 -12.53 -45.72
C GLY A 361 -23.30 -12.97 -44.94
N GLY A 362 -23.68 -12.15 -43.96
CA GLY A 362 -24.89 -12.33 -43.19
C GLY A 362 -25.25 -11.09 -42.40
N GLY A 363 -25.85 -10.11 -43.08
CA GLY A 363 -26.46 -8.96 -42.42
C GLY A 363 -27.57 -9.42 -41.46
N SER A 364 -27.51 -8.90 -40.24
CA SER A 364 -28.58 -8.98 -39.26
C SER A 364 -28.61 -7.67 -38.49
N GLU A 365 -29.31 -6.69 -39.06
CA GLU A 365 -29.83 -5.53 -38.33
C GLU A 365 -30.81 -6.03 -37.26
N GLY A 366 -30.31 -6.22 -36.04
CA GLY A 366 -31.11 -6.41 -34.84
C GLY A 366 -31.08 -5.12 -34.03
N GLN A 367 -32.02 -4.21 -34.30
CA GLN A 367 -32.30 -3.07 -33.42
C GLN A 367 -32.69 -3.58 -32.03
N ALA A 368 -31.80 -3.44 -31.06
CA ALA A 368 -32.14 -3.55 -29.65
C ALA A 368 -32.65 -2.18 -29.16
N GLU A 369 -33.98 -2.01 -29.20
CA GLU A 369 -34.66 -0.93 -28.48
C GLU A 369 -34.53 -1.13 -26.97
N GLY A 370 -33.57 -0.43 -26.36
CA GLY A 370 -33.32 -0.45 -24.92
C GLY A 370 -32.36 0.66 -24.48
N GLY A 371 -32.55 1.89 -24.98
CA GLY A 371 -31.67 3.02 -24.70
C GLY A 371 -31.74 3.47 -23.23
N SER A 372 -30.81 2.97 -22.41
CA SER A 372 -30.53 3.51 -21.08
C SER A 372 -29.89 4.90 -21.26
N ILE A 373 -30.62 5.96 -20.91
CA ILE A 373 -30.17 7.35 -21.06
C ILE A 373 -29.05 7.61 -20.03
N VAL A 374 -27.85 7.93 -20.51
CA VAL A 374 -26.71 8.30 -19.66
C VAL A 374 -27.04 9.56 -18.83
N PRO A 375 -26.79 9.58 -17.51
CA PRO A 375 -27.09 10.71 -16.66
C PRO A 375 -26.17 11.86 -17.00
N SER A 376 -26.72 13.07 -17.07
CA SER A 376 -25.86 14.24 -17.24
C SER A 376 -25.04 14.49 -15.97
N ALA A 377 -23.72 14.59 -16.10
CA ALA A 377 -22.84 14.96 -15.00
C ALA A 377 -23.15 16.36 -14.44
N ALA A 378 -23.85 17.23 -15.19
CA ALA A 378 -24.39 18.49 -14.69
C ALA A 378 -25.26 18.32 -13.44
N THR A 379 -25.94 17.17 -13.28
CA THR A 379 -26.82 16.88 -12.13
C THR A 379 -26.10 16.95 -10.79
N LEU A 380 -24.79 16.67 -10.75
CA LEU A 380 -23.93 16.78 -9.57
C LEU A 380 -23.67 18.22 -9.13
N ALA A 381 -23.65 19.16 -10.07
CA ALA A 381 -23.27 20.55 -9.82
C ALA A 381 -24.44 21.52 -10.01
N VAL A 382 -25.68 21.04 -9.92
CA VAL A 382 -26.86 21.92 -9.90
C VAL A 382 -26.81 22.81 -8.66
N PRO A 383 -26.92 24.15 -8.79
CA PRO A 383 -26.90 25.07 -7.66
C PRO A 383 -27.91 24.69 -6.57
N GLY A 384 -27.42 24.61 -5.34
CA GLY A 384 -28.22 24.31 -4.15
C GLY A 384 -28.48 22.82 -3.89
N ARG A 385 -28.03 21.90 -4.77
CA ARG A 385 -28.20 20.45 -4.55
C ARG A 385 -27.29 19.92 -3.45
N PHE A 386 -25.99 20.14 -3.57
CA PHE A 386 -24.98 19.73 -2.60
C PHE A 386 -24.19 20.95 -2.08
N PRO A 387 -24.84 21.84 -1.29
CA PRO A 387 -24.28 23.16 -0.95
C PRO A 387 -23.04 23.09 -0.04
N LYS A 388 -22.89 22.00 0.72
CA LYS A 388 -21.81 21.82 1.71
C LYS A 388 -20.68 20.93 1.21
N VAL A 389 -20.75 20.37 0.00
CA VAL A 389 -19.72 19.47 -0.52
C VAL A 389 -18.41 20.24 -0.66
N ARG A 390 -17.41 19.75 0.09
CA ARG A 390 -16.02 20.22 0.10
C ARG A 390 -15.14 19.30 -0.72
N ARG A 391 -15.41 18.00 -0.72
CA ARG A 391 -14.64 17.02 -1.49
C ARG A 391 -15.55 16.22 -2.40
N LEU A 392 -15.27 16.27 -3.70
CA LEU A 392 -15.91 15.45 -4.71
C LEU A 392 -14.85 14.64 -5.45
N ASP A 393 -14.92 13.32 -5.32
CA ASP A 393 -14.03 12.39 -6.00
C ASP A 393 -14.81 11.60 -7.05
N LEU A 394 -14.56 11.89 -8.31
CA LEU A 394 -15.09 11.17 -9.46
C LEU A 394 -14.02 10.28 -10.11
N GLY A 395 -12.79 10.26 -9.59
CA GLY A 395 -11.61 9.76 -10.29
C GLY A 395 -11.57 8.24 -10.47
N GLY A 396 -10.78 7.76 -11.42
CA GLY A 396 -10.61 6.32 -11.64
C GLY A 396 -9.84 6.07 -12.92
N ARG A 397 -9.01 5.01 -12.92
CA ARG A 397 -8.35 4.58 -14.16
C ARG A 397 -9.32 3.72 -14.97
N TYR A 398 -9.04 3.62 -16.27
CA TYR A 398 -9.77 2.80 -17.23
C TYR A 398 -10.32 1.50 -16.59
N PRO A 399 -11.63 1.18 -16.77
CA PRO A 399 -12.58 1.79 -17.70
C PRO A 399 -13.38 3.00 -17.15
N ALA A 400 -13.06 3.54 -15.97
CA ALA A 400 -13.80 4.68 -15.41
C ALA A 400 -13.49 6.01 -16.12
N VAL A 401 -14.05 6.21 -17.31
CA VAL A 401 -13.82 7.36 -18.21
C VAL A 401 -15.06 8.27 -18.23
N VAL A 402 -14.86 9.57 -18.44
CA VAL A 402 -15.95 10.54 -18.65
C VAL A 402 -15.79 11.23 -19.99
N SER A 403 -16.85 11.23 -20.82
CA SER A 403 -16.83 11.88 -22.14
C SER A 403 -16.65 13.41 -22.03
N SER A 404 -16.18 14.03 -23.11
CA SER A 404 -15.95 15.48 -23.16
C SER A 404 -17.25 16.28 -22.97
N GLU A 405 -18.38 15.78 -23.48
CA GLU A 405 -19.69 16.40 -23.33
C GLU A 405 -20.16 16.41 -21.89
N GLN A 406 -19.96 15.30 -21.17
CA GLN A 406 -20.31 15.18 -19.76
C GLN A 406 -19.42 16.09 -18.90
N LEU A 407 -18.12 16.15 -19.18
CA LEU A 407 -17.23 17.11 -18.54
C LEU A 407 -17.68 18.55 -18.80
N ALA A 408 -18.07 18.89 -20.03
CA ALA A 408 -18.54 20.22 -20.38
C ALA A 408 -19.83 20.60 -19.63
N ALA A 409 -20.79 19.67 -19.53
CA ALA A 409 -22.04 19.86 -18.80
C ALA A 409 -21.78 20.08 -17.29
N PHE A 410 -20.89 19.27 -16.71
CA PHE A 410 -20.47 19.42 -15.32
C PHE A 410 -19.75 20.75 -15.07
N ALA A 411 -18.77 21.09 -15.91
CA ALA A 411 -18.00 22.33 -15.83
C ALA A 411 -18.88 23.58 -15.95
N THR A 412 -19.83 23.58 -16.88
CA THR A 412 -20.78 24.69 -17.06
C THR A 412 -21.60 24.92 -15.78
N SER A 413 -22.01 23.83 -15.13
CA SER A 413 -22.77 23.87 -13.87
C SER A 413 -21.91 24.39 -12.70
N LEU A 414 -20.62 24.04 -12.65
CA LEU A 414 -19.67 24.65 -11.71
C LEU A 414 -19.51 26.15 -11.96
N GLY A 415 -19.43 26.57 -13.22
CA GLY A 415 -19.26 27.96 -13.63
C GLY A 415 -20.41 28.89 -13.25
N VAL A 416 -21.61 28.37 -13.00
CA VAL A 416 -22.78 29.14 -12.54
C VAL A 416 -22.98 29.10 -11.02
N GLY A 417 -22.01 28.58 -10.24
CA GLY A 417 -22.05 28.60 -8.78
C GLY A 417 -22.64 27.35 -8.12
N GLY A 418 -22.61 26.20 -8.80
CA GLY A 418 -23.13 24.91 -8.35
C GLY A 418 -22.69 24.46 -6.96
N LEU A 419 -21.40 24.13 -6.82
CA LEU A 419 -20.76 23.61 -5.60
C LEU A 419 -19.94 24.71 -4.91
N PRO A 420 -20.56 25.61 -4.12
CA PRO A 420 -19.88 26.82 -3.62
C PRO A 420 -18.82 26.54 -2.54
N SER A 421 -18.91 25.40 -1.86
CA SER A 421 -18.00 25.01 -0.77
C SER A 421 -16.85 24.12 -1.21
N LEU A 422 -16.70 23.87 -2.52
CA LEU A 422 -15.78 22.88 -3.07
C LEU A 422 -14.32 23.27 -2.80
N GLN A 423 -13.59 22.38 -2.13
CA GLN A 423 -12.18 22.51 -1.77
C GLN A 423 -11.32 21.47 -2.48
N GLU A 424 -11.84 20.28 -2.74
CA GLU A 424 -11.12 19.20 -3.41
C GLU A 424 -11.95 18.62 -4.54
N LEU A 425 -11.38 18.60 -5.74
CA LEU A 425 -11.99 18.04 -6.93
C LEU A 425 -11.02 17.08 -7.61
N VAL A 426 -11.45 15.83 -7.74
CA VAL A 426 -10.73 14.81 -8.52
C VAL A 426 -11.58 14.44 -9.72
N LEU A 427 -11.06 14.72 -10.91
CA LEU A 427 -11.69 14.37 -12.19
C LEU A 427 -11.05 13.08 -12.76
N PRO A 428 -11.87 12.16 -13.30
CA PRO A 428 -11.39 10.94 -13.93
C PRO A 428 -10.76 11.21 -15.30
N GLY A 429 -10.10 10.17 -15.83
CA GLY A 429 -9.65 10.15 -17.23
C GLY A 429 -10.81 10.28 -18.21
N GLY A 430 -10.51 10.52 -19.48
CA GLY A 430 -11.51 10.97 -20.45
C GLY A 430 -11.08 10.98 -21.91
N GLY A 431 -12.07 11.03 -22.80
CA GLY A 431 -11.86 11.30 -24.22
C GLY A 431 -11.78 10.06 -25.11
N SER A 432 -11.99 10.26 -26.40
CA SER A 432 -11.84 9.23 -27.44
C SER A 432 -10.57 9.49 -28.24
N TYR A 433 -9.71 8.48 -28.38
CA TYR A 433 -8.44 8.57 -29.10
C TYR A 433 -8.61 8.90 -30.59
N GLY A 434 -9.75 8.53 -31.20
CA GLY A 434 -9.98 8.72 -32.64
C GLY A 434 -10.43 10.13 -33.04
N SER A 435 -11.04 10.89 -32.13
CA SER A 435 -11.49 12.26 -32.40
C SER A 435 -11.59 13.07 -31.10
N PRO A 436 -10.49 13.70 -30.65
CA PRO A 436 -10.49 14.45 -29.40
C PRO A 436 -11.39 15.70 -29.52
N ASN A 437 -12.40 15.80 -28.64
CA ASN A 437 -13.27 16.97 -28.54
C ASN A 437 -12.80 17.88 -27.38
N PRO A 438 -12.24 19.07 -27.64
CA PRO A 438 -11.70 19.94 -26.59
C PRO A 438 -12.76 20.63 -25.72
N GLN A 439 -14.06 20.49 -26.05
CA GLN A 439 -15.15 21.24 -25.42
C GLN A 439 -15.20 21.07 -23.89
N GLY A 440 -14.96 19.86 -23.37
CA GLY A 440 -14.91 19.57 -21.94
C GLY A 440 -13.80 20.36 -21.22
N GLY A 441 -12.58 20.32 -21.75
CA GLY A 441 -11.44 21.07 -21.21
C GLY A 441 -11.66 22.59 -21.25
N VAL A 442 -12.18 23.11 -22.36
CA VAL A 442 -12.50 24.55 -22.52
C VAL A 442 -13.58 25.00 -21.55
N ALA A 443 -14.66 24.23 -21.40
CA ALA A 443 -15.72 24.53 -20.45
C ALA A 443 -15.18 24.53 -19.00
N PHE A 444 -14.29 23.61 -18.67
CA PHE A 444 -13.65 23.53 -17.36
C PHE A 444 -12.72 24.72 -17.08
N ALA A 445 -11.93 25.14 -18.07
CA ALA A 445 -11.13 26.36 -18.00
C ALA A 445 -12.02 27.60 -17.72
N ASN A 446 -13.15 27.70 -18.41
CA ASN A 446 -14.12 28.77 -18.18
C ASN A 446 -14.72 28.73 -16.77
N ALA A 447 -14.99 27.53 -16.24
CA ALA A 447 -15.49 27.35 -14.87
C ALA A 447 -14.49 27.87 -13.82
N LEU A 448 -13.19 27.63 -13.99
CA LEU A 448 -12.14 28.16 -13.11
C LEU A 448 -12.05 29.70 -13.19
N THR A 449 -12.24 30.25 -14.38
CA THR A 449 -12.24 31.71 -14.61
C THR A 449 -13.45 32.41 -13.98
N SER A 450 -14.56 31.70 -13.80
CA SER A 450 -15.81 32.26 -13.24
C SER A 450 -15.66 32.84 -11.82
N GLY A 451 -14.68 32.35 -11.05
CA GLY A 451 -14.47 32.74 -9.65
C GLY A 451 -15.34 31.99 -8.63
N HIS A 452 -16.26 31.14 -9.08
CA HIS A 452 -17.10 30.32 -8.20
C HIS A 452 -16.32 29.19 -7.50
N LEU A 453 -15.14 28.83 -8.01
CA LEU A 453 -14.25 27.81 -7.44
C LEU A 453 -13.14 28.40 -6.55
N SER A 454 -13.35 29.59 -5.97
CA SER A 454 -12.31 30.30 -5.20
C SER A 454 -11.86 29.61 -3.91
N GLN A 455 -12.63 28.64 -3.41
CA GLN A 455 -12.28 27.84 -2.22
C GLN A 455 -11.44 26.59 -2.55
N LEU A 456 -11.16 26.33 -3.84
CA LEU A 456 -10.45 25.13 -4.28
C LEU A 456 -9.01 25.11 -3.73
N ARG A 457 -8.68 24.01 -3.04
CA ARG A 457 -7.38 23.70 -2.42
C ARG A 457 -6.68 22.54 -3.12
N CYS A 458 -7.42 21.58 -3.67
CA CYS A 458 -6.87 20.44 -4.39
C CYS A 458 -7.59 20.27 -5.72
N LEU A 459 -6.83 20.23 -6.82
CA LEU A 459 -7.32 19.89 -8.14
C LEU A 459 -6.47 18.75 -8.69
N LYS A 460 -7.13 17.64 -9.03
CA LYS A 460 -6.50 16.52 -9.72
C LYS A 460 -7.25 16.22 -11.01
N LEU A 461 -6.53 16.27 -12.11
CA LEU A 461 -7.01 15.92 -13.44
C LEU A 461 -6.19 14.73 -13.93
N GLN A 462 -6.81 13.55 -13.98
CA GLN A 462 -6.19 12.36 -14.56
C GLN A 462 -6.10 12.47 -16.09
N SER A 463 -5.22 11.69 -16.72
CA SER A 463 -4.98 11.73 -18.17
C SER A 463 -6.27 11.64 -18.98
N ARG A 464 -6.45 12.61 -19.90
CA ARG A 464 -7.56 12.64 -20.85
C ARG A 464 -7.06 12.90 -22.27
N SER A 465 -7.53 12.13 -23.24
CA SER A 465 -7.23 12.34 -24.65
C SER A 465 -7.99 13.54 -25.25
N ASP A 466 -9.08 13.98 -24.61
CA ASP A 466 -9.84 15.17 -25.03
C ASP A 466 -9.23 16.50 -24.53
N MET A 467 -8.19 16.44 -23.70
CA MET A 467 -7.43 17.61 -23.25
C MET A 467 -6.38 17.95 -24.30
N THR A 468 -6.81 18.54 -25.41
CA THR A 468 -5.90 18.97 -26.48
C THR A 468 -4.95 20.08 -26.01
N GLY A 469 -3.86 20.30 -26.74
CA GLY A 469 -2.92 21.41 -26.48
C GLY A 469 -3.60 22.77 -26.24
N GLU A 470 -4.56 23.17 -27.09
CA GLU A 470 -5.31 24.43 -26.93
C GLU A 470 -6.19 24.44 -25.68
N ALA A 471 -6.88 23.33 -25.38
CA ALA A 471 -7.73 23.21 -24.20
C ALA A 471 -6.89 23.29 -22.91
N PHE A 472 -5.74 22.63 -22.89
CA PHE A 472 -4.76 22.70 -21.81
C PHE A 472 -4.20 24.11 -21.66
N ALA A 473 -3.87 24.80 -22.76
CA ALA A 473 -3.45 26.19 -22.72
C ALA A 473 -4.52 27.11 -22.12
N GLY A 474 -5.79 26.91 -22.51
CA GLY A 474 -6.94 27.58 -21.90
C GLY A 474 -7.07 27.33 -20.40
N LEU A 475 -6.87 26.08 -19.97
CA LEU A 475 -6.88 25.67 -18.57
C LEU A 475 -5.79 26.38 -17.76
N CYS A 476 -4.54 26.32 -18.22
CA CYS A 476 -3.39 26.94 -17.57
C CYS A 476 -3.52 28.47 -17.51
N ARG A 477 -4.00 29.13 -18.59
CA ARG A 477 -4.33 30.56 -18.55
C ARG A 477 -5.38 30.88 -17.50
N SER A 478 -6.38 30.02 -17.33
CA SER A 478 -7.44 30.21 -16.33
C SER A 478 -6.91 30.08 -14.91
N LEU A 479 -6.01 29.13 -14.65
CA LEU A 479 -5.26 29.02 -13.39
C LEU A 479 -4.41 30.27 -13.14
N ALA A 480 -3.72 30.76 -14.17
CA ALA A 480 -2.87 31.97 -14.11
C ALA A 480 -3.64 33.28 -13.87
N ARG A 481 -4.97 33.31 -14.00
CA ARG A 481 -5.78 34.49 -13.64
C ARG A 481 -5.91 34.69 -12.13
N GLY A 482 -5.55 33.71 -11.30
CA GLY A 482 -5.49 33.84 -9.84
C GLY A 482 -6.86 33.80 -9.14
N LYS A 483 -7.90 33.28 -9.79
CA LYS A 483 -9.22 33.07 -9.17
C LYS A 483 -9.24 31.87 -8.20
N VAL A 484 -8.26 30.98 -8.30
CA VAL A 484 -8.05 29.79 -7.45
C VAL A 484 -6.76 29.92 -6.62
N SER A 485 -6.56 31.07 -5.97
CA SER A 485 -5.30 31.38 -5.25
C SER A 485 -5.06 30.57 -3.98
N LEU A 486 -6.09 29.86 -3.47
CA LEU A 486 -6.00 28.97 -2.31
C LEU A 486 -5.53 27.55 -2.66
N LEU A 487 -5.20 27.29 -3.93
CA LEU A 487 -4.77 25.98 -4.40
C LEU A 487 -3.46 25.56 -3.72
N GLN A 488 -3.51 24.46 -2.98
CA GLN A 488 -2.39 23.84 -2.26
C GLN A 488 -1.84 22.62 -3.00
N SER A 489 -2.68 21.90 -3.74
CA SER A 489 -2.30 20.73 -4.52
C SER A 489 -2.82 20.83 -5.95
N LEU A 490 -1.94 20.67 -6.92
CA LEU A 490 -2.27 20.62 -8.34
C LEU A 490 -1.62 19.39 -8.97
N ASP A 491 -2.43 18.53 -9.58
CA ASP A 491 -2.01 17.31 -10.27
C ASP A 491 -2.63 17.29 -11.67
N LEU A 492 -1.78 17.45 -12.68
CA LEU A 492 -2.15 17.50 -14.10
C LEU A 492 -1.40 16.42 -14.86
N ASP A 493 -2.14 15.59 -15.59
CA ASP A 493 -1.59 14.51 -16.41
C ASP A 493 -2.10 14.67 -17.85
N MET A 494 -1.17 14.85 -18.78
CA MET A 494 -1.41 15.14 -20.19
C MET A 494 -0.95 13.99 -21.08
N TYR A 495 -1.68 13.76 -22.16
CA TYR A 495 -1.34 12.75 -23.18
C TYR A 495 -0.97 13.38 -24.54
N ASP A 496 -1.44 14.60 -24.82
CA ASP A 496 -1.19 15.33 -26.07
C ASP A 496 0.19 16.02 -26.04
N ASP A 497 0.92 15.95 -27.16
CA ASP A 497 2.28 16.49 -27.33
C ASP A 497 2.30 18.03 -27.45
N ASP A 498 1.20 18.67 -27.84
CA ASP A 498 1.13 20.13 -28.04
C ASP A 498 0.89 20.93 -26.72
N ALA A 499 1.64 20.61 -25.65
CA ALA A 499 1.41 21.18 -24.31
C ALA A 499 2.15 22.51 -24.02
N GLU A 500 3.03 22.99 -24.90
CA GLU A 500 3.98 24.07 -24.57
C GLU A 500 3.31 25.38 -24.19
N GLU A 501 2.28 25.80 -24.93
CA GLU A 501 1.57 27.05 -24.66
C GLU A 501 0.91 27.03 -23.26
N GLY A 502 0.41 25.86 -22.85
CA GLY A 502 -0.14 25.68 -21.51
C GLY A 502 0.91 25.70 -20.42
N VAL A 503 2.06 25.06 -20.64
CA VAL A 503 3.18 25.10 -19.68
C VAL A 503 3.70 26.53 -19.49
N VAL A 504 3.85 27.29 -20.58
CA VAL A 504 4.26 28.71 -20.52
C VAL A 504 3.24 29.55 -19.75
N ALA A 505 1.95 29.41 -20.05
CA ALA A 505 0.91 30.15 -19.33
C ALA A 505 0.89 29.80 -17.82
N LEU A 506 1.17 28.55 -17.47
CA LEU A 506 1.27 28.11 -16.08
C LEU A 506 2.49 28.72 -15.39
N ALA A 507 3.64 28.75 -16.07
CA ALA A 507 4.87 29.38 -15.61
C ALA A 507 4.65 30.88 -15.32
N GLU A 508 3.99 31.61 -16.23
CA GLU A 508 3.61 33.02 -16.02
C GLU A 508 2.71 33.20 -14.79
N GLY A 509 1.75 32.30 -14.59
CA GLY A 509 0.86 32.30 -13.43
C GLY A 509 1.61 32.11 -12.11
N ILE A 510 2.56 31.17 -12.09
CA ILE A 510 3.43 30.90 -10.92
C ILE A 510 4.33 32.10 -10.66
N GLN A 511 5.02 32.61 -11.69
CA GLN A 511 5.90 33.77 -11.58
C GLN A 511 5.14 35.01 -11.08
N GLY A 512 3.89 35.18 -11.53
CA GLY A 512 2.97 36.22 -11.07
C GLY A 512 2.36 35.99 -9.67
N GLN A 513 2.83 34.99 -8.93
CA GLN A 513 2.38 34.61 -7.56
C GLN A 513 0.87 34.30 -7.46
N ARG A 514 0.25 33.88 -8.56
CA ARG A 514 -1.19 33.56 -8.62
C ARG A 514 -1.51 32.21 -8.00
N LEU A 515 -0.49 31.34 -7.87
CA LEU A 515 -0.55 30.01 -7.25
C LEU A 515 0.43 29.91 -6.05
N SER A 516 0.56 30.97 -5.28
CA SER A 516 1.55 31.07 -4.18
C SER A 516 1.28 30.15 -2.99
N SER A 517 0.05 29.63 -2.85
CA SER A 517 -0.34 28.67 -1.81
C SER A 517 0.04 27.22 -2.10
N LEU A 518 0.63 26.93 -3.28
CA LEU A 518 0.96 25.55 -3.67
C LEU A 518 2.00 24.93 -2.73
N GLU A 519 1.64 23.76 -2.20
CA GLU A 519 2.47 22.88 -1.37
C GLU A 519 2.88 21.61 -2.12
N SER A 520 2.03 21.14 -3.05
CA SER A 520 2.27 19.96 -3.88
C SER A 520 1.95 20.27 -5.35
N PHE A 521 2.89 19.99 -6.24
CA PHE A 521 2.71 20.17 -7.67
C PHE A 521 3.16 18.92 -8.42
N ARG A 522 2.24 18.33 -9.20
CA ARG A 522 2.52 17.24 -10.13
C ARG A 522 2.12 17.65 -11.54
N LEU A 523 3.05 17.49 -12.48
CA LEU A 523 2.80 17.71 -13.90
C LEU A 523 3.44 16.56 -14.70
N SER A 524 2.60 15.82 -15.41
CA SER A 524 3.01 14.75 -16.33
C SER A 524 2.69 15.20 -17.75
N LEU A 525 3.73 15.32 -18.56
CA LEU A 525 3.71 15.71 -19.95
C LEU A 525 4.32 14.57 -20.78
N PRO A 526 3.88 14.39 -22.03
CA PRO A 526 4.55 13.54 -23.00
C PRO A 526 5.75 14.30 -23.58
N ASN A 527 5.90 14.37 -24.91
CA ASN A 527 6.99 15.10 -25.54
C ASN A 527 6.70 16.61 -25.57
N VAL A 528 7.62 17.42 -25.05
CA VAL A 528 7.49 18.89 -25.02
C VAL A 528 8.83 19.55 -25.29
N LYS A 529 8.81 20.73 -25.89
CA LYS A 529 10.04 21.51 -26.10
C LYS A 529 10.62 22.04 -24.79
N GLY A 530 11.93 21.90 -24.62
CA GLY A 530 12.65 22.27 -23.41
C GLY A 530 12.45 23.72 -22.94
N PHE A 531 12.27 24.68 -23.85
CA PHE A 531 12.03 26.09 -23.48
C PHE A 531 10.80 26.28 -22.56
N ALA A 532 9.74 25.49 -22.74
CA ALA A 532 8.50 25.63 -21.98
C ALA A 532 8.72 25.19 -20.52
N VAL A 533 9.35 24.03 -20.33
CA VAL A 533 9.70 23.50 -19.00
C VAL A 533 10.79 24.37 -18.34
N SER A 534 11.72 24.91 -19.12
CA SER A 534 12.73 25.85 -18.64
C SER A 534 12.08 27.09 -18.01
N GLY A 535 11.10 27.68 -18.69
CA GLY A 535 10.29 28.79 -18.16
C GLY A 535 9.58 28.43 -16.85
N LEU A 536 9.02 27.22 -16.76
CA LEU A 536 8.39 26.70 -15.55
C LEU A 536 9.38 26.57 -14.39
N GLY A 537 10.57 26.00 -14.64
CA GLY A 537 11.66 25.88 -13.69
C GLY A 537 12.08 27.25 -13.12
N LEU A 538 12.32 28.22 -14.00
CA LEU A 538 12.68 29.59 -13.63
C LEU A 538 11.56 30.28 -12.82
N ALA A 539 10.30 30.05 -13.16
CA ALA A 539 9.15 30.61 -12.43
C ALA A 539 9.14 30.15 -10.95
N PHE A 540 9.46 28.88 -10.68
CA PHE A 540 9.63 28.39 -9.32
C PHE A 540 10.81 29.08 -8.61
N GLY A 541 11.94 29.26 -9.30
CA GLY A 541 13.13 29.92 -8.75
C GLY A 541 12.96 31.40 -8.43
N CYS A 542 12.10 32.11 -9.16
CA CYS A 542 11.72 33.49 -8.85
C CYS A 542 10.90 33.63 -7.55
N GLY A 543 10.50 32.52 -6.91
CA GLY A 543 9.73 32.50 -5.67
C GLY A 543 8.22 32.58 -5.89
N GLY A 544 7.73 32.05 -7.01
CA GLY A 544 6.30 31.98 -7.32
C GLY A 544 5.49 31.16 -6.31
N CYS A 545 6.10 30.09 -5.76
CA CYS A 545 5.48 29.16 -4.81
C CYS A 545 6.41 28.91 -3.59
N PRO A 546 6.46 29.83 -2.61
CA PRO A 546 7.39 29.71 -1.47
C PRO A 546 7.07 28.55 -0.51
N GLY A 547 5.82 28.10 -0.50
CA GLY A 547 5.33 26.99 0.33
C GLY A 547 5.51 25.60 -0.27
N LEU A 548 6.09 25.49 -1.48
CA LEU A 548 6.17 24.22 -2.21
C LEU A 548 7.03 23.21 -1.44
N GLN A 549 6.43 22.08 -1.08
CA GLN A 549 7.06 20.97 -0.35
C GLN A 549 7.34 19.78 -1.25
N LYS A 550 6.48 19.53 -2.24
CA LYS A 550 6.59 18.41 -3.19
C LYS A 550 6.51 18.90 -4.63
N LEU A 551 7.51 18.52 -5.42
CA LEU A 551 7.57 18.79 -6.85
C LEU A 551 7.76 17.47 -7.60
N ASP A 552 6.83 17.15 -8.48
CA ASP A 552 6.82 15.92 -9.26
C ASP A 552 6.61 16.27 -10.73
N LEU A 553 7.63 16.07 -11.55
CA LEU A 553 7.61 16.45 -12.96
C LEU A 553 7.99 15.24 -13.81
N LYS A 554 7.15 14.95 -14.80
CA LYS A 554 7.42 13.97 -15.85
C LYS A 554 7.33 14.65 -17.21
N TRP A 555 8.36 14.56 -18.03
CA TRP A 555 8.33 15.01 -19.43
C TRP A 555 9.41 14.35 -20.27
N SER A 556 9.20 14.33 -21.59
CA SER A 556 10.22 14.06 -22.59
C SER A 556 10.59 15.34 -23.33
N GLU A 557 11.87 15.56 -23.64
CA GLU A 557 12.32 16.71 -24.43
C GLU A 557 13.46 16.34 -25.38
N GLU A 558 13.61 17.11 -26.46
CA GLU A 558 14.84 17.10 -27.28
C GLU A 558 15.89 18.02 -26.63
N GLY A 559 17.10 17.51 -26.41
CA GLY A 559 18.16 18.23 -25.69
C GLY A 559 17.97 18.23 -24.17
N ASP A 560 18.41 19.28 -23.48
CA ASP A 560 18.31 19.41 -22.01
C ASP A 560 18.06 20.85 -21.53
N GLU A 561 17.41 21.66 -22.37
CA GLU A 561 17.11 23.05 -22.05
C GLU A 561 16.10 23.16 -20.88
N GLY A 562 15.10 22.29 -20.83
CA GLY A 562 14.12 22.22 -19.76
C GLY A 562 14.76 21.88 -18.42
N VAL A 563 15.60 20.84 -18.42
CA VAL A 563 16.43 20.47 -17.25
C VAL A 563 17.31 21.63 -16.78
N ARG A 564 17.94 22.38 -17.70
CA ARG A 564 18.75 23.56 -17.36
C ARG A 564 17.94 24.63 -16.63
N GLY A 565 16.78 25.02 -17.17
CA GLY A 565 15.93 26.04 -16.54
C GLY A 565 15.39 25.59 -15.18
N LEU A 566 15.09 24.30 -15.02
CA LEU A 566 14.76 23.73 -13.72
C LEU A 566 15.93 23.82 -12.74
N ALA A 567 17.14 23.44 -13.16
CA ALA A 567 18.34 23.54 -12.32
C ALA A 567 18.61 24.99 -11.87
N GLU A 568 18.54 25.95 -12.79
CA GLU A 568 18.66 27.38 -12.47
C GLU A 568 17.58 27.85 -11.49
N GLY A 569 16.34 27.41 -11.70
CA GLY A 569 15.22 27.67 -10.81
C GLY A 569 15.46 27.16 -9.39
N LEU A 570 15.94 25.93 -9.25
CA LEU A 570 16.28 25.32 -7.97
C LEU A 570 17.43 26.06 -7.26
N VAL A 571 18.41 26.62 -7.98
CA VAL A 571 19.50 27.45 -7.41
C VAL A 571 18.99 28.75 -6.83
N GLY A 572 17.88 29.30 -7.33
CA GLY A 572 17.35 30.61 -6.95
C GLY A 572 17.10 30.81 -5.44
N GLY A 573 17.13 29.73 -4.63
CA GLY A 573 17.17 29.79 -3.17
C GLY A 573 15.84 30.16 -2.51
N ARG A 574 14.77 30.30 -3.31
CA ARG A 574 13.43 30.68 -2.84
C ARG A 574 12.50 29.51 -2.55
N LEU A 575 12.89 28.29 -2.93
CA LEU A 575 12.17 27.04 -2.64
C LEU A 575 12.60 26.42 -1.30
N SER A 576 12.58 27.24 -0.24
CA SER A 576 13.09 26.83 1.08
C SER A 576 12.26 25.75 1.78
N CYS A 577 11.04 25.45 1.29
CA CYS A 577 10.17 24.42 1.86
C CYS A 577 10.26 23.06 1.13
N LEU A 578 10.97 22.99 -0.01
CA LEU A 578 10.98 21.80 -0.87
C LEU A 578 11.70 20.64 -0.17
N ARG A 579 10.96 19.54 0.04
CA ARG A 579 11.42 18.32 0.72
C ARG A 579 11.52 17.14 -0.23
N ASP A 580 10.55 17.00 -1.12
CA ASP A 580 10.44 15.87 -2.04
C ASP A 580 10.50 16.38 -3.49
N LEU A 581 11.48 15.88 -4.24
CA LEU A 581 11.62 16.14 -5.67
C LEU A 581 11.56 14.80 -6.41
N SER A 582 10.65 14.68 -7.36
CA SER A 582 10.51 13.50 -8.24
C SER A 582 10.62 13.98 -9.68
N LEU A 583 11.54 13.40 -10.43
CA LEU A 583 11.77 13.72 -11.83
C LEU A 583 11.74 12.44 -12.64
N THR A 584 10.86 12.38 -13.63
CA THR A 584 10.83 11.32 -14.64
C THR A 584 11.18 11.94 -15.99
N LEU A 585 12.36 11.60 -16.52
CA LEU A 585 12.97 12.35 -17.61
C LEU A 585 13.47 11.48 -18.76
N ASP A 586 13.12 11.95 -19.96
CA ASP A 586 13.62 11.47 -21.23
C ASP A 586 14.19 12.65 -22.03
N CYS A 587 15.50 12.61 -22.27
CA CYS A 587 16.21 13.61 -23.07
C CYS A 587 16.72 12.92 -24.35
N GLY A 588 16.06 13.21 -25.46
CA GLY A 588 16.41 12.74 -26.80
C GLY A 588 17.56 13.54 -27.43
N VAL A 589 18.17 12.98 -28.48
CA VAL A 589 19.21 13.66 -29.27
C VAL A 589 18.56 14.42 -30.41
N GLU A 590 18.95 15.69 -30.62
CA GLU A 590 18.54 16.48 -31.79
C GLU A 590 18.90 15.73 -33.09
N GLY A 591 17.98 15.72 -34.06
CA GLY A 591 18.05 14.89 -35.27
C GLY A 591 19.38 14.91 -36.04
N GLU A 592 19.57 13.88 -36.89
CA GLU A 592 20.79 13.63 -37.67
C GLU A 592 21.33 14.89 -38.39
N GLY A 593 22.28 15.61 -37.77
CA GLY A 593 22.93 16.73 -38.45
C GLY A 593 23.67 17.76 -37.59
N GLU A 594 23.39 17.91 -36.31
CA GLU A 594 24.02 18.96 -35.49
C GLU A 594 24.81 18.44 -34.27
N THR A 595 25.66 19.34 -33.78
CA THR A 595 26.93 19.17 -33.06
C THR A 595 26.85 18.50 -31.67
N GLU A 596 28.00 17.98 -31.22
CA GLU A 596 28.27 17.44 -29.87
C GLU A 596 27.35 18.02 -28.78
N TRP A 597 26.38 17.23 -28.33
CA TRP A 597 25.54 17.61 -27.21
C TRP A 597 26.36 17.61 -25.91
N ALA A 598 26.45 18.79 -25.27
CA ALA A 598 27.30 19.02 -24.11
C ALA A 598 26.64 18.68 -22.76
N GLY A 599 25.32 18.42 -22.75
CA GLY A 599 24.57 18.03 -21.54
C GLY A 599 24.66 19.04 -20.38
N GLU A 600 24.81 20.34 -20.68
CA GLU A 600 25.04 21.39 -19.68
C GLU A 600 23.92 21.51 -18.66
N GLY A 601 22.66 21.30 -19.07
CA GLY A 601 21.49 21.31 -18.19
C GLY A 601 21.50 20.15 -17.21
N CYS A 602 21.79 18.94 -17.68
CA CYS A 602 21.93 17.76 -16.83
C CYS A 602 23.09 17.91 -15.82
N ILE A 603 24.23 18.46 -16.26
CA ILE A 603 25.36 18.80 -15.39
C ILE A 603 24.94 19.81 -14.31
N ALA A 604 24.23 20.86 -14.71
CA ALA A 604 23.75 21.88 -13.77
C ALA A 604 22.83 21.24 -12.71
N LEU A 605 21.87 20.40 -13.10
CA LEU A 605 20.97 19.72 -12.17
C LEU A 605 21.75 18.86 -11.15
N GLY A 606 22.69 18.04 -11.62
CA GLY A 606 23.54 17.22 -10.76
C GLY A 606 24.38 18.06 -9.79
N GLU A 607 24.88 19.22 -10.23
CA GLU A 607 25.61 20.15 -9.38
C GLU A 607 24.70 20.74 -8.28
N VAL A 608 23.47 21.13 -8.62
CA VAL A 608 22.51 21.68 -7.63
C VAL A 608 22.21 20.69 -6.51
N LEU A 609 21.97 19.43 -6.87
CA LEU A 609 21.63 18.38 -5.93
C LEU A 609 22.81 17.99 -5.04
N SER A 610 24.03 18.05 -5.56
CA SER A 610 25.23 17.64 -4.85
C SER A 610 25.90 18.79 -4.07
N THR A 611 25.64 20.05 -4.38
CA THR A 611 26.29 21.19 -3.70
C THR A 611 25.59 21.64 -2.42
N GLY A 612 24.49 20.99 -2.03
CA GLY A 612 23.76 21.31 -0.79
C GLY A 612 23.04 22.67 -0.84
N LYS A 613 22.81 23.23 -2.03
CA LYS A 613 22.09 24.50 -2.24
C LYS A 613 20.62 24.44 -1.79
N LEU A 614 20.07 23.23 -1.61
CA LEU A 614 18.71 22.97 -1.13
C LEU A 614 18.72 22.24 0.23
N PRO A 615 18.93 22.94 1.36
CA PRO A 615 19.10 22.30 2.68
C PRO A 615 17.82 21.62 3.22
N SER A 616 16.66 21.98 2.67
CA SER A 616 15.37 21.42 3.07
C SER A 616 15.03 20.10 2.39
N LEU A 617 15.75 19.76 1.32
CA LEU A 617 15.51 18.56 0.53
C LEU A 617 15.79 17.32 1.39
N ARG A 618 14.93 16.31 1.26
CA ARG A 618 14.98 15.06 2.04
C ARG A 618 14.93 13.84 1.14
N THR A 619 14.17 13.90 0.05
CA THR A 619 14.06 12.79 -0.88
C THR A 619 14.09 13.29 -2.31
N VAL A 620 14.94 12.68 -3.11
CA VAL A 620 15.02 12.89 -4.56
C VAL A 620 14.79 11.55 -5.22
N ARG A 621 13.77 11.46 -6.07
CA ARG A 621 13.55 10.32 -6.96
C ARG A 621 13.85 10.75 -8.39
N MET A 622 14.64 9.94 -9.06
CA MET A 622 14.96 10.10 -10.48
C MET A 622 14.57 8.82 -11.20
N ASP A 623 13.59 8.92 -12.08
CA ASP A 623 13.31 7.91 -13.09
C ASP A 623 13.90 8.45 -14.40
N TRP A 624 15.00 7.87 -14.85
CA TRP A 624 15.82 8.44 -15.91
C TRP A 624 16.06 7.42 -17.01
N LEU A 625 15.87 7.81 -18.27
CA LEU A 625 16.28 6.97 -19.38
C LEU A 625 17.81 6.96 -19.48
N CYS A 626 18.40 5.78 -19.57
CA CYS A 626 19.84 5.58 -19.68
C CYS A 626 20.35 5.94 -21.09
N SER A 627 20.15 7.20 -21.47
CA SER A 627 20.64 7.83 -22.70
C SER A 627 21.96 8.56 -22.43
N GLN A 628 22.42 9.36 -23.39
CA GLN A 628 23.63 10.17 -23.21
C GLN A 628 23.51 11.17 -22.03
N SER A 629 22.30 11.44 -21.49
CA SER A 629 22.01 12.48 -20.46
C SER A 629 22.49 12.10 -19.07
N PHE A 630 22.44 10.80 -18.78
CA PHE A 630 22.83 10.28 -17.49
C PHE A 630 24.31 10.49 -17.15
N PRO A 631 25.29 10.29 -18.06
CA PRO A 631 26.69 10.68 -17.82
C PRO A 631 26.87 12.14 -17.41
N SER A 632 26.16 13.06 -18.08
CA SER A 632 26.20 14.50 -17.81
C SER A 632 25.64 14.81 -16.41
N LEU A 633 24.53 14.18 -16.04
CA LEU A 633 23.99 14.24 -14.68
C LEU A 633 25.00 13.72 -13.64
N CYS A 634 25.67 12.60 -13.92
CA CYS A 634 26.70 12.02 -13.06
C CYS A 634 27.91 12.96 -12.91
N GLU A 635 28.33 13.64 -13.98
CA GLU A 635 29.36 14.67 -13.89
C GLU A 635 28.94 15.78 -12.92
N GLY A 636 27.71 16.29 -13.05
CA GLY A 636 27.16 17.27 -12.12
C GLY A 636 27.19 16.78 -10.66
N LEU A 637 26.74 15.56 -10.41
CA LEU A 637 26.74 14.94 -9.08
C LEU A 637 28.16 14.78 -8.51
N SER A 638 29.16 14.57 -9.36
CA SER A 638 30.57 14.43 -8.96
C SER A 638 31.17 15.71 -8.37
N ARG A 639 30.63 16.89 -8.75
CA ARG A 639 31.10 18.21 -8.31
C ARG A 639 30.86 18.45 -6.81
N GLY A 640 29.83 17.84 -6.24
CA GLY A 640 29.47 17.96 -4.82
C GLY A 640 29.46 16.63 -4.05
N ARG A 641 28.57 16.53 -3.05
CA ARG A 641 28.25 15.34 -2.24
C ARG A 641 26.76 15.28 -1.90
N VAL A 642 26.15 14.11 -2.08
CA VAL A 642 24.81 13.77 -1.62
C VAL A 642 24.94 12.89 -0.39
N ASP A 643 24.81 13.51 0.78
CA ASP A 643 24.93 12.85 2.08
C ASP A 643 23.61 12.91 2.87
N PRO A 644 23.34 11.96 3.79
CA PRO A 644 22.19 12.04 4.68
C PRO A 644 22.15 13.39 5.44
N PRO A 645 20.98 14.02 5.62
CA PRO A 645 19.63 13.44 5.56
C PRO A 645 18.97 13.42 4.18
N LEU A 646 19.67 13.81 3.10
CA LEU A 646 19.15 13.72 1.74
C LEU A 646 19.25 12.28 1.23
N LEU A 647 18.10 11.68 0.90
CA LEU A 647 17.99 10.34 0.35
C LEU A 647 17.75 10.41 -1.15
N LEU A 648 18.51 9.61 -1.90
CA LEU A 648 18.45 9.55 -3.36
C LEU A 648 17.96 8.17 -3.81
N ASP A 649 16.89 8.16 -4.60
CA ASP A 649 16.40 6.98 -5.33
C ASP A 649 16.65 7.18 -6.81
N ILE A 650 17.35 6.25 -7.46
CA ILE A 650 17.59 6.26 -8.90
C ILE A 650 16.97 5.01 -9.51
N ASN A 651 16.14 5.20 -10.53
CA ASN A 651 15.60 4.18 -11.41
C ASN A 651 16.07 4.50 -12.83
N LEU A 652 16.79 3.55 -13.43
CA LEU A 652 17.26 3.65 -14.80
C LEU A 652 16.41 2.74 -15.69
N GLU A 653 15.75 3.38 -16.65
CA GLU A 653 14.98 2.73 -17.70
C GLU A 653 15.73 2.89 -19.04
N GLY A 654 15.42 2.06 -20.01
CA GLY A 654 16.23 1.93 -21.21
C GLY A 654 15.47 1.89 -22.51
N GLU A 655 15.83 2.74 -23.46
CA GLU A 655 15.35 2.69 -24.83
C GLU A 655 16.52 2.74 -25.83
N ASN A 656 16.42 1.93 -26.90
CA ASN A 656 17.27 1.93 -28.11
C ASN A 656 18.72 1.37 -28.03
N PHE A 657 19.22 0.93 -29.19
CA PHE A 657 20.33 0.01 -29.45
C PHE A 657 21.79 0.53 -29.20
N HIS A 658 22.04 1.42 -28.23
CA HIS A 658 23.39 1.95 -27.93
C HIS A 658 23.99 1.47 -26.58
N SER A 659 25.30 1.18 -26.51
CA SER A 659 25.97 0.67 -25.28
C SER A 659 25.81 1.59 -24.07
N ALA A 660 25.32 1.03 -22.95
CA ALA A 660 25.12 1.73 -21.67
C ALA A 660 26.37 1.74 -20.76
N ASP A 661 27.53 1.26 -21.25
CA ASP A 661 28.77 1.16 -20.46
C ASP A 661 29.27 2.49 -19.93
N ALA A 662 29.30 3.53 -20.77
CA ALA A 662 29.80 4.84 -20.38
C ALA A 662 28.93 5.51 -19.29
N PRO A 663 27.58 5.58 -19.42
CA PRO A 663 26.68 6.06 -18.36
C PRO A 663 26.90 5.43 -16.99
N VAL A 664 26.88 4.09 -16.90
CA VAL A 664 26.96 3.39 -15.62
C VAL A 664 28.39 3.41 -15.06
N THR A 665 29.41 3.37 -15.91
CA THR A 665 30.80 3.52 -15.47
C THR A 665 31.00 4.87 -14.79
N ARG A 666 30.48 5.96 -15.38
CA ARG A 666 30.57 7.28 -14.78
C ARG A 666 29.86 7.34 -13.43
N PHE A 667 28.68 6.73 -13.33
CA PHE A 667 27.95 6.63 -12.07
C PHE A 667 28.73 5.82 -11.00
N ALA A 668 29.33 4.69 -11.40
CA ALA A 668 30.18 3.88 -10.54
C ALA A 668 31.39 4.68 -9.99
N GLU A 669 32.02 5.51 -10.81
CA GLU A 669 33.11 6.40 -10.38
C GLU A 669 32.64 7.38 -9.29
N VAL A 670 31.47 7.98 -9.45
CA VAL A 670 30.89 8.93 -8.48
C VAL A 670 30.57 8.24 -7.15
N ILE A 671 30.02 7.03 -7.20
CA ILE A 671 29.79 6.20 -6.00
C ILE A 671 31.13 5.88 -5.32
N ARG A 672 32.12 5.39 -6.08
CA ARG A 672 33.43 5.01 -5.57
C ARG A 672 34.16 6.18 -4.91
N ALA A 673 33.97 7.39 -5.44
CA ALA A 673 34.51 8.63 -4.88
C ALA A 673 33.83 9.08 -3.57
N GLY A 674 32.87 8.30 -3.04
CA GLY A 674 32.19 8.60 -1.79
C GLY A 674 31.28 9.82 -1.86
N LYS A 675 30.79 10.16 -3.06
CA LYS A 675 29.96 11.35 -3.27
C LYS A 675 28.47 11.10 -3.08
N LEU A 676 28.03 9.85 -2.92
CA LEU A 676 26.61 9.47 -2.90
C LEU A 676 26.24 8.64 -1.65
N SER A 677 26.73 9.01 -0.48
CA SER A 677 26.45 8.27 0.76
C SER A 677 24.96 8.26 1.16
N GLY A 678 24.18 9.21 0.61
CA GLY A 678 22.71 9.29 0.72
C GLY A 678 21.92 8.41 -0.25
N LEU A 679 22.56 7.63 -1.13
CA LEU A 679 21.85 6.71 -2.02
C LEU A 679 21.07 5.65 -1.22
N ARG A 680 19.76 5.58 -1.43
CA ARG A 680 18.84 4.66 -0.73
C ARG A 680 18.40 3.50 -1.60
N SER A 681 17.97 3.78 -2.83
CA SER A 681 17.46 2.76 -3.75
C SER A 681 18.09 2.92 -5.12
N PHE A 682 18.50 1.81 -5.72
CA PHE A 682 18.90 1.72 -7.11
C PHE A 682 18.08 0.68 -7.85
N LYS A 683 17.43 1.07 -8.95
CA LYS A 683 16.69 0.18 -9.84
C LYS A 683 17.23 0.33 -11.25
N TYR A 684 17.41 -0.80 -11.94
CA TYR A 684 17.82 -0.83 -13.33
C TYR A 684 16.88 -1.80 -14.07
N GLN A 685 16.18 -1.32 -15.10
CA GLN A 685 15.22 -2.10 -15.89
C GLN A 685 15.55 -1.94 -17.38
N TRP A 686 15.88 -3.03 -18.07
CA TRP A 686 16.24 -2.98 -19.50
C TRP A 686 15.90 -4.28 -20.25
N TYR A 687 15.45 -4.21 -21.51
CA TYR A 687 15.42 -5.35 -22.44
C TYR A 687 15.89 -4.91 -23.85
N PRO A 688 16.97 -5.44 -24.47
CA PRO A 688 17.98 -6.43 -24.05
C PRO A 688 19.30 -5.82 -23.47
N PRO A 689 20.08 -6.55 -22.66
CA PRO A 689 21.22 -6.04 -21.87
C PRO A 689 22.30 -5.29 -22.69
N MET A 690 22.66 -4.08 -22.23
CA MET A 690 23.58 -3.18 -22.95
C MET A 690 24.93 -2.94 -22.28
N LEU A 691 25.09 -3.35 -21.03
CA LEU A 691 26.31 -3.21 -20.25
C LEU A 691 27.24 -4.40 -20.48
N SER A 692 28.50 -4.12 -20.77
CA SER A 692 29.57 -5.11 -20.81
C SER A 692 29.76 -5.78 -19.45
N ARG A 693 30.38 -6.96 -19.48
CA ARG A 693 30.84 -7.66 -18.27
C ARG A 693 31.68 -6.74 -17.38
N GLU A 694 32.54 -5.91 -17.96
CA GLU A 694 33.41 -5.01 -17.19
C GLU A 694 32.62 -3.87 -16.54
N GLY A 695 31.64 -3.28 -17.24
CA GLY A 695 30.76 -2.24 -16.70
C GLY A 695 30.02 -2.72 -15.45
N TRP A 696 29.39 -3.91 -15.51
CA TRP A 696 28.71 -4.49 -14.34
C TRP A 696 29.66 -4.82 -13.19
N ARG A 697 30.86 -5.31 -13.49
CA ARG A 697 31.89 -5.60 -12.49
C ARG A 697 32.34 -4.32 -11.77
N MET A 698 32.61 -3.25 -12.51
CA MET A 698 33.00 -1.96 -11.94
C MET A 698 31.87 -1.36 -11.09
N PHE A 699 30.63 -1.45 -11.55
CA PHE A 699 29.48 -0.95 -10.79
C PHE A 699 29.28 -1.69 -9.46
N GLY A 700 29.34 -3.03 -9.48
CA GLY A 700 29.26 -3.83 -8.26
C GLY A 700 30.41 -3.53 -7.28
N GLU A 701 31.65 -3.35 -7.78
CA GLU A 701 32.80 -2.98 -6.95
C GLU A 701 32.60 -1.59 -6.32
N ALA A 702 32.07 -0.63 -7.09
CA ALA A 702 31.81 0.71 -6.59
C ALA A 702 30.81 0.73 -5.43
N LEU A 703 29.68 0.01 -5.55
CA LEU A 703 28.67 -0.08 -4.48
C LEU A 703 29.26 -0.63 -3.18
N SER A 704 30.15 -1.60 -3.29
CA SER A 704 30.78 -2.27 -2.15
C SER A 704 32.15 -1.68 -1.77
N HIS A 705 32.55 -0.54 -2.36
CA HIS A 705 33.84 0.07 -2.08
C HIS A 705 33.87 0.70 -0.67
N ALA A 706 35.01 0.63 0.02
CA ALA A 706 35.13 1.18 1.38
C ALA A 706 34.84 2.70 1.44
N ASP A 707 35.27 3.44 0.43
CA ASP A 707 35.09 4.89 0.33
C ASP A 707 33.68 5.31 -0.11
N ALA A 708 32.86 4.39 -0.62
CA ALA A 708 31.50 4.71 -1.08
C ALA A 708 30.56 5.06 0.10
N LEU A 709 30.82 4.50 1.29
CA LEU A 709 30.11 4.80 2.55
C LEU A 709 28.57 4.73 2.42
N LEU A 710 28.06 3.80 1.62
CA LEU A 710 26.62 3.58 1.35
C LEU A 710 25.87 2.96 2.54
N ASN A 711 25.88 3.66 3.68
CA ASN A 711 25.19 3.24 4.90
C ASN A 711 23.67 3.40 4.80
N SER A 712 23.18 4.16 3.82
CA SER A 712 21.76 4.41 3.58
C SER A 712 21.15 3.52 2.49
N LEU A 713 21.96 2.71 1.78
CA LEU A 713 21.50 1.89 0.68
C LEU A 713 20.67 0.72 1.21
N GLU A 714 19.37 0.74 0.92
CA GLU A 714 18.36 -0.19 1.40
C GLU A 714 17.98 -1.23 0.34
N GLU A 715 17.87 -0.80 -0.93
CA GLU A 715 17.30 -1.61 -2.01
C GLU A 715 18.15 -1.54 -3.29
N VAL A 716 18.40 -2.70 -3.89
CA VAL A 716 19.02 -2.83 -5.21
C VAL A 716 18.20 -3.80 -6.06
N HIS A 717 17.68 -3.31 -7.18
CA HIS A 717 16.93 -4.11 -8.15
C HIS A 717 17.63 -4.05 -9.51
N ILE A 718 18.06 -5.21 -10.00
CA ILE A 718 18.62 -5.36 -11.34
C ILE A 718 17.66 -6.28 -12.09
N LEU A 719 16.83 -5.66 -12.92
CA LEU A 719 15.79 -6.32 -13.69
C LEU A 719 16.28 -6.50 -15.12
N SER A 720 16.23 -7.74 -15.61
CA SER A 720 16.42 -8.13 -17.00
C SER A 720 17.85 -7.91 -17.56
N GLN A 721 18.73 -8.91 -17.38
CA GLN A 721 20.15 -8.89 -17.83
C GLN A 721 20.62 -10.25 -18.38
N THR A 722 21.82 -10.34 -18.98
CA THR A 722 22.45 -11.64 -19.34
C THR A 722 23.04 -12.36 -18.13
N GLN A 723 23.35 -13.65 -18.29
CA GLN A 723 24.01 -14.43 -17.25
C GLN A 723 25.38 -13.85 -16.88
N GLU A 724 26.15 -13.41 -17.89
CA GLU A 724 27.48 -12.82 -17.70
C GLU A 724 27.41 -11.49 -16.95
N ALA A 725 26.40 -10.67 -17.23
CA ALA A 725 26.14 -9.41 -16.53
C ALA A 725 25.83 -9.63 -15.05
N ASN A 726 24.92 -10.55 -14.73
CA ASN A 726 24.60 -10.89 -13.35
C ASN A 726 25.83 -11.43 -12.60
N ALA A 727 26.59 -12.34 -13.23
CA ALA A 727 27.81 -12.89 -12.65
C ALA A 727 28.84 -11.78 -12.34
N ALA A 728 29.07 -10.88 -13.29
CA ALA A 728 30.00 -9.77 -13.14
C ALA A 728 29.60 -8.78 -12.05
N PHE A 729 28.30 -8.47 -11.94
CA PHE A 729 27.79 -7.61 -10.88
C PHE A 729 28.09 -8.18 -9.49
N PHE A 730 27.76 -9.47 -9.26
CA PHE A 730 28.06 -10.13 -7.99
C PHE A 730 29.57 -10.26 -7.77
N GLU A 731 30.35 -10.53 -8.81
CA GLU A 731 31.81 -10.55 -8.76
C GLU A 731 32.34 -9.20 -8.25
N GLY A 732 31.88 -8.09 -8.83
CA GLY A 732 32.19 -6.74 -8.39
C GLY A 732 31.84 -6.49 -6.92
N LEU A 733 30.59 -6.77 -6.54
CA LEU A 733 30.14 -6.65 -5.14
C LEU A 733 31.00 -7.43 -4.15
N SER A 734 31.49 -8.60 -4.57
CA SER A 734 32.32 -9.45 -3.73
C SER A 734 33.78 -8.99 -3.65
N ARG A 735 34.24 -8.13 -4.58
CA ARG A 735 35.59 -7.56 -4.57
C ARG A 735 35.70 -6.31 -3.70
N GLY A 736 34.62 -5.53 -3.58
CA GLY A 736 34.64 -4.34 -2.74
C GLY A 736 34.86 -4.66 -1.26
N THR A 737 35.66 -3.83 -0.60
CA THR A 737 36.13 -4.03 0.77
C THR A 737 35.18 -3.49 1.84
N GLY A 738 34.12 -2.78 1.44
CA GLY A 738 33.12 -2.17 2.30
C GLY A 738 32.01 -3.12 2.77
N ARG A 739 31.14 -2.62 3.65
CA ARG A 739 29.95 -3.33 4.17
C ARG A 739 28.69 -2.52 3.86
N LEU A 740 27.65 -3.21 3.40
CA LEU A 740 26.35 -2.62 3.11
C LEU A 740 25.42 -2.88 4.29
N LEU A 741 25.42 -1.95 5.24
CA LEU A 741 24.77 -2.14 6.55
C LEU A 741 23.24 -2.01 6.50
N ALA A 742 22.70 -1.19 5.61
CA ALA A 742 21.25 -0.99 5.47
C ALA A 742 20.60 -1.90 4.41
N LEU A 743 21.40 -2.52 3.53
CA LEU A 743 20.86 -3.27 2.39
C LEU A 743 20.02 -4.43 2.86
N HIS A 744 18.72 -4.34 2.60
CA HIS A 744 17.74 -5.34 2.99
C HIS A 744 17.05 -6.01 1.81
N THR A 745 17.03 -5.39 0.63
CA THR A 745 16.42 -5.94 -0.59
C THR A 745 17.46 -6.06 -1.70
N LEU A 746 17.63 -7.26 -2.24
CA LEU A 746 18.48 -7.52 -3.41
C LEU A 746 17.75 -8.42 -4.40
N HIS A 747 17.31 -7.84 -5.52
CA HIS A 747 16.53 -8.53 -6.55
C HIS A 747 17.31 -8.57 -7.87
N CYS A 748 17.56 -9.76 -8.39
CA CYS A 748 18.15 -9.98 -9.71
C CYS A 748 17.22 -10.92 -10.51
N VAL A 749 16.36 -10.37 -11.37
CA VAL A 749 15.22 -11.11 -11.95
C VAL A 749 15.00 -10.77 -13.41
N TYR A 750 14.63 -11.78 -14.19
CA TYR A 750 14.19 -11.80 -15.60
C TYR A 750 15.28 -12.27 -16.59
N GLY A 751 14.90 -13.20 -17.48
CA GLY A 751 15.75 -13.78 -18.53
C GLY A 751 16.78 -14.82 -18.07
N SER A 752 17.82 -14.40 -17.34
CA SER A 752 19.07 -15.18 -17.19
C SER A 752 19.44 -15.54 -15.75
N THR A 753 20.32 -16.54 -15.61
CA THR A 753 20.83 -17.06 -14.34
C THR A 753 22.00 -16.24 -13.79
N ILE A 754 22.29 -16.27 -12.49
CA ILE A 754 23.48 -15.60 -11.92
C ILE A 754 24.81 -16.26 -12.32
N GLY A 755 24.75 -17.48 -12.86
CA GLY A 755 25.94 -18.26 -13.22
C GLY A 755 26.72 -18.80 -12.01
N THR A 756 27.69 -19.68 -12.27
CA THR A 756 28.55 -20.27 -11.23
C THR A 756 29.35 -19.22 -10.47
N GLU A 757 29.97 -18.29 -11.21
CA GLU A 757 30.80 -17.22 -10.64
C GLU A 757 29.98 -16.25 -9.78
N GLY A 758 28.76 -15.90 -10.22
CA GLY A 758 27.85 -15.05 -9.45
C GLY A 758 27.40 -15.72 -8.15
N ALA A 759 27.11 -17.02 -8.17
CA ALA A 759 26.77 -17.78 -6.96
C ALA A 759 27.94 -17.86 -5.96
N GLN A 760 29.16 -18.06 -6.45
CA GLN A 760 30.39 -18.04 -5.63
C GLN A 760 30.60 -16.66 -5.00
N SER A 761 30.41 -15.60 -5.77
CA SER A 761 30.59 -14.22 -5.33
C SER A 761 29.54 -13.81 -4.30
N LEU A 762 28.27 -14.17 -4.51
CA LEU A 762 27.19 -14.00 -3.54
C LEU A 762 27.48 -14.75 -2.23
N SER A 763 28.01 -15.98 -2.35
CA SER A 763 28.42 -16.75 -1.16
C SER A 763 29.52 -16.05 -0.38
N ALA A 764 30.57 -15.55 -1.05
CA ALA A 764 31.63 -14.78 -0.42
C ALA A 764 31.12 -13.47 0.24
N LEU A 765 30.09 -12.84 -0.34
CA LEU A 765 29.45 -11.64 0.23
C LEU A 765 28.72 -11.96 1.54
N VAL A 766 27.89 -13.01 1.54
CA VAL A 766 27.07 -13.40 2.70
C VAL A 766 27.91 -14.04 3.81
N THR A 767 28.78 -14.99 3.46
CA THR A 767 29.67 -15.65 4.43
C THR A 767 30.66 -14.68 5.08
N GLY A 768 31.12 -13.66 4.33
CA GLY A 768 31.94 -12.57 4.86
C GLY A 768 31.19 -11.57 5.74
N GLY A 769 29.87 -11.71 5.92
CA GLY A 769 29.06 -10.82 6.76
C GLY A 769 28.98 -9.37 6.23
N ARG A 770 29.13 -9.18 4.91
CA ARG A 770 29.13 -7.84 4.28
C ARG A 770 27.74 -7.26 4.05
N VAL A 771 26.71 -8.10 4.07
CA VAL A 771 25.28 -7.74 3.91
C VAL A 771 24.44 -8.24 5.10
N PRO A 772 24.70 -7.76 6.34
CA PRO A 772 24.10 -8.32 7.55
C PRO A 772 22.59 -8.07 7.70
N SER A 773 22.04 -7.11 6.96
CA SER A 773 20.63 -6.70 7.05
C SER A 773 19.75 -7.27 5.94
N LEU A 774 20.27 -8.17 5.11
CA LEU A 774 19.56 -8.74 3.96
C LEU A 774 18.31 -9.51 4.43
N LYS A 775 17.12 -9.01 4.05
CA LYS A 775 15.82 -9.58 4.40
C LYS A 775 15.13 -10.22 3.19
N ASP A 776 15.38 -9.73 1.99
CA ASP A 776 14.69 -10.12 0.78
C ASP A 776 15.70 -10.37 -0.34
N LEU A 777 15.77 -11.62 -0.79
CA LEU A 777 16.68 -12.07 -1.84
C LEU A 777 15.89 -12.80 -2.93
N LYS A 778 16.05 -12.33 -4.17
CA LYS A 778 15.45 -12.96 -5.34
C LYS A 778 16.49 -13.21 -6.42
N VAL A 779 16.70 -14.48 -6.77
CA VAL A 779 17.77 -14.91 -7.70
C VAL A 779 17.35 -16.10 -8.57
N LYS A 780 17.80 -16.11 -9.84
CA LYS A 780 17.65 -17.24 -10.76
C LYS A 780 18.93 -18.09 -10.77
N LEU A 781 18.79 -19.37 -10.42
CA LEU A 781 19.89 -20.34 -10.23
C LEU A 781 19.91 -21.43 -11.31
N GLY A 782 19.11 -21.31 -12.37
CA GLY A 782 19.08 -22.30 -13.46
C GLY A 782 20.46 -22.45 -14.12
N GLY A 783 21.02 -23.66 -14.20
CA GLY A 783 22.24 -23.92 -14.98
C GLY A 783 23.58 -23.50 -14.35
N ILE A 784 23.64 -23.18 -13.04
CA ILE A 784 24.88 -22.76 -12.35
C ILE A 784 25.87 -23.91 -12.03
N GLY A 785 25.56 -25.14 -12.43
CA GLY A 785 26.37 -26.32 -12.13
C GLY A 785 26.47 -26.67 -10.63
N GLN A 786 27.21 -27.74 -10.33
CA GLN A 786 27.39 -28.25 -8.97
C GLN A 786 28.16 -27.27 -8.07
N GLU A 787 29.24 -26.68 -8.58
CA GLU A 787 30.09 -25.76 -7.81
C GLU A 787 29.34 -24.47 -7.42
N GLY A 788 28.52 -23.93 -8.33
CA GLY A 788 27.71 -22.74 -8.06
C GLY A 788 26.63 -23.02 -7.02
N MET A 789 25.97 -24.18 -7.13
CA MET A 789 24.97 -24.61 -6.16
C MET A 789 25.58 -24.88 -4.78
N GLN A 790 26.77 -25.48 -4.72
CA GLN A 790 27.49 -25.67 -3.46
C GLN A 790 27.84 -24.33 -2.80
N ALA A 791 28.28 -23.34 -3.57
CA ALA A 791 28.56 -22.02 -3.04
C ALA A 791 27.30 -21.33 -2.51
N PHE A 792 26.20 -21.38 -3.27
CA PHE A 792 24.92 -20.82 -2.81
C PHE A 792 24.40 -21.52 -1.54
N ALA A 793 24.52 -22.85 -1.48
CA ALA A 793 24.20 -23.64 -0.30
C ALA A 793 25.04 -23.21 0.92
N ALA A 794 26.33 -22.96 0.75
CA ALA A 794 27.20 -22.44 1.81
C ALA A 794 26.78 -21.03 2.27
N ALA A 795 26.28 -20.19 1.36
CA ALA A 795 25.75 -18.86 1.68
C ALA A 795 24.55 -18.95 2.63
N LEU A 796 23.58 -19.80 2.30
CA LEU A 796 22.37 -20.04 3.10
C LEU A 796 22.66 -20.82 4.40
N GLY A 797 23.73 -21.62 4.42
CA GLY A 797 24.23 -22.30 5.61
C GLY A 797 24.99 -21.38 6.59
N SER A 798 25.19 -20.11 6.25
CA SER A 798 25.93 -19.15 7.08
C SER A 798 25.07 -18.56 8.20
N PRO A 799 25.60 -18.30 9.41
CA PRO A 799 24.87 -17.56 10.45
C PRO A 799 24.50 -16.12 10.03
N HIS A 800 25.20 -15.57 9.04
CA HIS A 800 24.97 -14.22 8.53
C HIS A 800 23.68 -14.06 7.71
N VAL A 801 23.03 -15.15 7.28
CA VAL A 801 21.74 -15.10 6.56
C VAL A 801 20.53 -15.00 7.50
N SER A 802 20.75 -14.96 8.82
CA SER A 802 19.68 -15.04 9.83
C SER A 802 18.68 -13.88 9.81
N ALA A 803 18.96 -12.80 9.08
CA ALA A 803 18.03 -11.69 8.84
C ALA A 803 17.01 -11.95 7.72
N LEU A 804 17.23 -12.97 6.88
CA LEU A 804 16.42 -13.26 5.70
C LEU A 804 14.98 -13.63 6.08
N ARG A 805 14.02 -12.98 5.41
CA ARG A 805 12.57 -13.14 5.58
C ARG A 805 11.90 -13.63 4.30
N ARG A 806 12.38 -13.22 3.13
CA ARG A 806 11.85 -13.64 1.83
C ARG A 806 12.96 -14.19 0.96
N LEU A 807 12.70 -15.34 0.35
CA LEU A 807 13.61 -15.99 -0.59
C LEU A 807 12.81 -16.48 -1.80
N ASP A 808 13.10 -15.96 -2.98
CA ASP A 808 12.53 -16.44 -4.25
C ASP A 808 13.66 -16.97 -5.15
N VAL A 809 13.61 -18.29 -5.39
CA VAL A 809 14.64 -19.04 -6.10
C VAL A 809 14.06 -19.83 -7.27
N PHE A 810 14.76 -19.77 -8.39
CA PHE A 810 14.44 -20.57 -9.58
C PHE A 810 15.58 -21.56 -9.85
N ILE A 811 15.34 -22.87 -9.68
CA ILE A 811 16.35 -23.94 -9.67
C ILE A 811 15.97 -25.01 -10.71
N TRP A 812 16.95 -25.55 -11.44
CA TRP A 812 16.73 -26.64 -12.43
C TRP A 812 17.42 -27.97 -12.10
N ARG A 813 18.51 -27.95 -11.32
CA ARG A 813 19.32 -29.13 -10.95
C ARG A 813 19.98 -28.91 -9.59
N GLU A 814 20.56 -29.95 -9.01
CA GLU A 814 21.34 -29.91 -7.76
C GLU A 814 20.53 -29.50 -6.50
N VAL A 815 19.21 -29.73 -6.54
CA VAL A 815 18.27 -29.42 -5.44
C VAL A 815 18.66 -30.11 -4.12
N GLY A 816 19.38 -31.24 -4.17
CA GLY A 816 19.93 -31.91 -2.99
C GLY A 816 20.86 -31.00 -2.17
N MET A 817 21.73 -30.22 -2.81
CA MET A 817 22.61 -29.28 -2.11
C MET A 817 21.83 -28.10 -1.51
N PHE A 818 20.83 -27.61 -2.23
CA PHE A 818 19.91 -26.59 -1.72
C PHE A 818 19.16 -27.06 -0.47
N SER A 819 18.68 -28.31 -0.50
CA SER A 819 18.02 -28.97 0.62
C SER A 819 18.90 -29.07 1.87
N VAL A 820 20.18 -29.42 1.71
CA VAL A 820 21.14 -29.44 2.82
C VAL A 820 21.30 -28.04 3.44
N ALA A 821 21.31 -26.99 2.62
CA ALA A 821 21.39 -25.62 3.10
C ALA A 821 20.16 -25.19 3.90
N LEU A 822 18.97 -25.57 3.44
CA LEU A 822 17.71 -25.35 4.18
C LEU A 822 17.73 -26.09 5.53
N SER A 823 18.35 -27.27 5.58
CA SER A 823 18.51 -28.10 6.77
C SER A 823 19.44 -27.50 7.83
N SER A 824 20.20 -26.45 7.50
CA SER A 824 21.23 -25.86 8.38
C SER A 824 20.67 -25.24 9.68
N GLY A 825 19.38 -24.89 9.71
CA GLY A 825 18.75 -24.29 10.89
C GLY A 825 19.08 -22.82 11.13
N HIS A 826 19.70 -22.13 10.16
CA HIS A 826 20.02 -20.70 10.21
C HIS A 826 18.90 -19.79 9.68
N LEU A 827 18.01 -20.31 8.82
CA LEU A 827 16.87 -19.59 8.21
C LEU A 827 15.62 -19.52 9.10
N ARG A 828 15.80 -19.34 10.42
CA ARG A 828 14.68 -19.41 11.39
C ARG A 828 13.66 -18.29 11.27
N ARG A 829 14.07 -17.15 10.68
CA ARG A 829 13.25 -15.95 10.47
C ARG A 829 12.63 -15.87 9.07
N LEU A 830 12.85 -16.88 8.23
CA LEU A 830 12.26 -16.93 6.89
C LEU A 830 10.74 -17.00 7.04
N GLU A 831 10.04 -16.06 6.42
CA GLU A 831 8.58 -15.92 6.43
C GLU A 831 7.96 -16.35 5.11
N GLU A 832 8.64 -16.12 3.98
CA GLU A 832 8.18 -16.49 2.65
C GLU A 832 9.27 -17.20 1.86
N LEU A 833 8.91 -18.33 1.26
CA LEU A 833 9.77 -19.08 0.35
C LEU A 833 9.01 -19.36 -0.93
N GLN A 834 9.59 -18.91 -2.05
CA GLN A 834 9.13 -19.22 -3.39
C GLN A 834 10.19 -20.07 -4.10
N VAL A 835 9.77 -21.22 -4.61
CA VAL A 835 10.64 -22.14 -5.35
C VAL A 835 10.04 -22.40 -6.72
N ARG A 836 10.86 -22.27 -7.76
CA ARG A 836 10.47 -22.49 -9.15
C ARG A 836 11.41 -23.45 -9.87
N GLY A 837 10.91 -24.14 -10.89
CA GLY A 837 11.71 -24.91 -11.84
C GLY A 837 12.02 -26.38 -11.47
N LEU A 838 11.33 -26.94 -10.46
CA LEU A 838 11.53 -28.34 -10.05
C LEU A 838 10.89 -29.29 -11.07
N ARG A 839 11.67 -30.11 -11.79
CA ARG A 839 11.15 -30.96 -12.87
C ARG A 839 11.07 -32.44 -12.52
N LEU A 840 11.88 -32.89 -11.55
CA LEU A 840 11.97 -34.30 -11.14
C LEU A 840 11.35 -34.52 -9.75
N ILE A 841 10.78 -35.70 -9.53
CA ILE A 841 10.11 -36.05 -8.26
C ILE A 841 11.14 -36.18 -7.13
N GLU A 842 12.33 -36.70 -7.43
CA GLU A 842 13.43 -36.83 -6.47
C GLU A 842 13.90 -35.47 -5.94
N GLU A 843 13.84 -34.44 -6.76
CA GLU A 843 14.18 -33.06 -6.38
C GLU A 843 13.17 -32.49 -5.38
N ILE A 844 11.89 -32.74 -5.63
CA ILE A 844 10.79 -32.36 -4.73
C ILE A 844 10.93 -33.09 -3.39
N HIS A 845 11.24 -34.38 -3.42
CA HIS A 845 11.45 -35.16 -2.22
C HIS A 845 12.66 -34.64 -1.42
N ALA A 846 13.79 -34.40 -2.09
CA ALA A 846 14.97 -33.81 -1.45
C ALA A 846 14.65 -32.46 -0.81
N LEU A 847 13.95 -31.57 -1.52
CA LEU A 847 13.54 -30.27 -1.01
C LEU A 847 12.63 -30.40 0.23
N CYS A 848 11.63 -31.30 0.18
CA CYS A 848 10.72 -31.55 1.30
C CYS A 848 11.47 -32.06 2.55
N VAL A 849 12.46 -32.92 2.38
CA VAL A 849 13.33 -33.37 3.48
C VAL A 849 14.11 -32.20 4.09
N GLY A 850 14.63 -31.31 3.25
CA GLY A 850 15.39 -30.14 3.70
C GLY A 850 14.54 -29.13 4.46
N LEU A 851 13.37 -28.79 3.91
CA LEU A 851 12.39 -27.92 4.57
C LEU A 851 11.91 -28.50 5.91
N GLY A 852 11.69 -29.81 5.96
CA GLY A 852 11.22 -30.50 7.16
C GLY A 852 12.25 -30.58 8.29
N SER A 853 13.55 -30.55 7.97
CA SER A 853 14.63 -30.63 8.97
C SER A 853 15.22 -29.25 9.33
N GLY A 854 14.98 -28.22 8.52
CA GLY A 854 15.54 -26.88 8.63
C GLY A 854 15.05 -25.99 9.77
N LYS A 855 14.10 -26.44 10.61
CA LYS A 855 13.51 -25.67 11.72
C LYS A 855 13.01 -24.28 11.29
N LEU A 856 12.28 -24.21 10.18
CA LEU A 856 11.73 -22.97 9.59
C LEU A 856 10.49 -22.48 10.37
N SER A 857 10.68 -22.15 11.64
CA SER A 857 9.60 -21.85 12.59
C SER A 857 8.77 -20.61 12.25
N SER A 858 9.30 -19.69 11.44
CA SER A 858 8.62 -18.45 11.05
C SER A 858 7.98 -18.50 9.66
N LEU A 859 8.10 -19.60 8.91
CA LEU A 859 7.61 -19.69 7.54
C LEU A 859 6.08 -19.64 7.53
N ARG A 860 5.53 -18.65 6.83
CA ARG A 860 4.08 -18.36 6.70
C ARG A 860 3.58 -18.66 5.30
N THR A 861 4.39 -18.40 4.29
CA THR A 861 4.02 -18.54 2.88
C THR A 861 5.00 -19.49 2.19
N LEU A 862 4.47 -20.52 1.53
CA LEU A 862 5.24 -21.41 0.69
C LEU A 862 4.60 -21.47 -0.70
N HIS A 863 5.35 -21.05 -1.72
CA HIS A 863 4.90 -20.99 -3.09
C HIS A 863 5.76 -21.87 -3.99
N PHE A 864 5.12 -22.78 -4.71
CA PHE A 864 5.69 -23.53 -5.82
C PHE A 864 5.08 -23.04 -7.14
N CYS A 865 5.90 -22.54 -8.06
CA CYS A 865 5.49 -22.23 -9.44
C CYS A 865 6.34 -23.03 -10.41
N ASP A 866 5.81 -23.41 -11.57
CA ASP A 866 6.60 -24.10 -12.61
C ASP A 866 7.36 -25.31 -12.04
N CYS A 867 6.65 -26.16 -11.30
CA CYS A 867 7.16 -27.37 -10.68
C CYS A 867 6.35 -28.57 -11.17
N SER A 868 6.93 -29.77 -11.29
CA SER A 868 6.22 -30.99 -11.71
C SER A 868 6.11 -31.98 -10.56
N PHE A 869 5.03 -31.88 -9.77
CA PHE A 869 4.83 -32.74 -8.60
C PHE A 869 4.40 -34.16 -8.96
N GLY A 870 3.56 -34.32 -10.00
CA GLY A 870 2.92 -35.60 -10.29
C GLY A 870 2.15 -36.17 -9.09
N GLY A 871 1.95 -37.50 -9.06
CA GLY A 871 1.29 -38.18 -7.93
C GLY A 871 2.19 -38.39 -6.72
N GLU A 872 3.45 -38.80 -6.92
CA GLU A 872 4.39 -39.11 -5.84
C GLU A 872 4.98 -37.87 -5.16
N GLY A 873 5.14 -36.74 -5.87
CA GLY A 873 5.58 -35.48 -5.26
C GLY A 873 4.55 -34.93 -4.28
N GLY A 874 3.26 -35.16 -4.50
CA GLY A 874 2.22 -34.84 -3.52
C GLY A 874 2.33 -35.65 -2.22
N ARG A 875 2.85 -36.89 -2.29
CA ARG A 875 3.16 -37.69 -1.10
C ARG A 875 4.33 -37.09 -0.31
N ALA A 876 5.38 -36.64 -1.00
CA ALA A 876 6.49 -35.94 -0.36
C ALA A 876 6.03 -34.63 0.34
N LEU A 877 5.13 -33.87 -0.30
CA LEU A 877 4.49 -32.71 0.33
C LEU A 877 3.70 -33.10 1.57
N SER A 878 2.96 -34.22 1.54
CA SER A 878 2.16 -34.66 2.68
C SER A 878 3.00 -34.94 3.92
N GLU A 879 4.21 -35.46 3.75
CA GLU A 879 5.13 -35.71 4.86
C GLU A 879 5.78 -34.42 5.41
N LEU A 880 5.91 -33.39 4.57
CA LEU A 880 6.41 -32.07 4.97
C LEU A 880 5.35 -31.23 5.68
N LEU A 881 4.12 -31.22 5.16
CA LEU A 881 3.04 -30.32 5.56
C LEU A 881 2.35 -30.83 6.83
N VAL A 882 3.09 -30.85 7.94
CA VAL A 882 2.60 -31.17 9.28
C VAL A 882 3.04 -30.08 10.25
N ALA A 883 2.22 -29.78 11.26
CA ALA A 883 2.46 -28.69 12.21
C ALA A 883 3.81 -28.82 12.94
N GLU A 884 4.28 -30.05 13.18
CA GLU A 884 5.60 -30.32 13.78
C GLU A 884 6.76 -29.74 12.95
N LYS A 885 6.66 -29.80 11.62
CA LYS A 885 7.71 -29.36 10.69
C LYS A 885 7.56 -27.89 10.31
N LEU A 886 6.34 -27.44 10.04
CA LEU A 886 6.03 -26.07 9.59
C LEU A 886 4.92 -25.45 10.47
N PRO A 887 5.22 -25.10 11.73
CA PRO A 887 4.21 -24.72 12.72
C PRO A 887 3.50 -23.38 12.44
N SER A 888 4.07 -22.52 11.60
CA SER A 888 3.56 -21.17 11.33
C SER A 888 2.99 -20.99 9.92
N LEU A 889 2.93 -22.07 9.12
CA LEU A 889 2.53 -21.99 7.70
C LEU A 889 1.03 -21.67 7.59
N ARG A 890 0.72 -20.63 6.82
CA ARG A 890 -0.64 -20.09 6.60
C ARG A 890 -1.06 -20.17 5.14
N ILE A 891 -0.14 -19.96 4.21
CA ILE A 891 -0.43 -19.89 2.79
C ILE A 891 0.41 -20.96 2.09
N LEU A 892 -0.28 -21.82 1.35
CA LEU A 892 0.34 -22.80 0.48
C LEU A 892 -0.19 -22.61 -0.95
N GLU A 893 0.71 -22.21 -1.84
CA GLU A 893 0.42 -22.04 -3.26
C GLU A 893 1.14 -23.12 -4.07
N VAL A 894 0.36 -24.03 -4.66
CA VAL A 894 0.82 -25.18 -5.44
C VAL A 894 0.07 -25.16 -6.78
N GLY A 895 -0.15 -23.96 -7.34
CA GLY A 895 -0.85 -23.78 -8.61
C GLY A 895 0.06 -24.01 -9.81
N PHE A 896 -0.48 -24.54 -10.92
CA PHE A 896 0.32 -24.85 -12.12
C PHE A 896 1.49 -25.81 -11.86
N THR A 897 1.28 -26.80 -10.98
CA THR A 897 2.37 -27.70 -10.56
C THR A 897 2.19 -29.16 -11.00
N GLY A 898 1.13 -29.45 -11.76
CA GLY A 898 0.81 -30.82 -12.16
C GLY A 898 0.48 -31.74 -10.98
N LEU A 899 0.02 -31.19 -9.84
CA LEU A 899 -0.41 -31.97 -8.69
C LEU A 899 -1.58 -32.88 -9.08
N GLY A 900 -1.43 -34.20 -8.89
CA GLY A 900 -2.47 -35.19 -9.21
C GLY A 900 -3.40 -35.51 -8.05
N ASP A 901 -4.50 -36.20 -8.35
CA ASP A 901 -5.51 -36.63 -7.36
C ASP A 901 -4.92 -37.47 -6.23
N GLU A 902 -3.95 -38.35 -6.54
CA GLU A 902 -3.21 -39.16 -5.56
C GLU A 902 -2.44 -38.29 -4.56
N GLY A 903 -1.86 -37.18 -5.02
CA GLY A 903 -1.13 -36.24 -4.18
C GLY A 903 -2.05 -35.51 -3.20
N VAL A 904 -3.21 -35.05 -3.67
CA VAL A 904 -4.25 -34.46 -2.82
C VAL A 904 -4.79 -35.48 -1.83
N ARG A 905 -4.98 -36.74 -2.24
CA ARG A 905 -5.43 -37.82 -1.35
C ARG A 905 -4.42 -38.12 -0.25
N ALA A 906 -3.13 -38.19 -0.60
CA ALA A 906 -2.07 -38.39 0.39
C ALA A 906 -2.03 -37.26 1.42
N LEU A 907 -2.20 -35.99 0.99
CA LEU A 907 -2.33 -34.85 1.90
C LEU A 907 -3.50 -35.01 2.88
N VAL A 908 -4.68 -35.37 2.35
CA VAL A 908 -5.87 -35.61 3.17
C VAL A 908 -5.65 -36.74 4.17
N GLU A 909 -5.06 -37.86 3.74
CA GLU A 909 -4.80 -39.02 4.61
C GLU A 909 -3.83 -38.70 5.75
N VAL A 910 -2.76 -37.94 5.47
CA VAL A 910 -1.81 -37.50 6.51
C VAL A 910 -2.49 -36.53 7.47
N TRP A 911 -3.26 -35.55 6.99
CA TRP A 911 -3.96 -34.58 7.85
C TRP A 911 -5.10 -35.19 8.68
N MET A 912 -5.55 -36.40 8.33
CA MET A 912 -6.48 -37.18 9.16
C MET A 912 -5.80 -37.87 10.34
N THR A 913 -4.48 -38.03 10.30
CA THR A 913 -3.71 -38.80 11.29
C THR A 913 -2.70 -37.94 12.06
N ARG A 914 -2.27 -36.82 11.48
CA ARG A 914 -1.31 -35.85 12.05
C ARG A 914 -1.86 -34.45 11.89
N ASP A 915 -1.54 -33.59 12.85
CA ASP A 915 -2.01 -32.21 12.84
C ASP A 915 -1.45 -31.43 11.64
N PRO A 916 -2.30 -30.88 10.75
CA PRO A 916 -1.85 -30.00 9.68
C PRO A 916 -1.33 -28.66 10.22
N PRO A 917 -0.49 -27.93 9.46
CA PRO A 917 -0.17 -26.54 9.77
C PRO A 917 -1.43 -25.66 9.82
N PRO A 918 -1.38 -24.47 10.46
CA PRO A 918 -2.51 -23.55 10.57
C PRO A 918 -2.79 -22.80 9.25
N LEU A 919 -3.11 -23.56 8.20
CA LEU A 919 -3.34 -23.09 6.84
C LEU A 919 -4.64 -22.27 6.76
N GLN A 920 -4.52 -21.08 6.20
CA GLN A 920 -5.58 -20.13 5.92
C GLN A 920 -5.94 -20.13 4.43
N HIS A 921 -4.96 -20.25 3.55
CA HIS A 921 -5.17 -20.24 2.10
C HIS A 921 -4.44 -21.42 1.45
N LEU A 922 -5.20 -22.19 0.66
CA LEU A 922 -4.71 -23.34 -0.08
C LEU A 922 -5.04 -23.11 -1.56
N ASN A 923 -4.03 -22.99 -2.41
CA ASN A 923 -4.23 -22.76 -3.83
C ASN A 923 -3.76 -23.96 -4.64
N PHE A 924 -4.72 -24.68 -5.23
CA PHE A 924 -4.50 -25.81 -6.13
C PHE A 924 -5.01 -25.51 -7.55
N GLN A 925 -4.97 -24.24 -7.96
CA GLN A 925 -5.42 -23.86 -9.29
C GLN A 925 -4.57 -24.50 -10.40
N GLN A 926 -5.19 -24.75 -11.55
CA GLN A 926 -4.52 -25.24 -12.75
C GLN A 926 -3.64 -26.49 -12.52
N ASN A 927 -4.12 -27.44 -11.72
CA ASN A 927 -3.54 -28.76 -11.57
C ASN A 927 -4.43 -29.76 -12.33
N GLN A 928 -3.95 -30.91 -12.80
CA GLN A 928 -4.80 -31.79 -13.63
C GLN A 928 -5.81 -32.62 -12.81
N LEU A 929 -6.45 -32.01 -11.79
CA LEU A 929 -7.33 -32.63 -10.81
C LEU A 929 -8.67 -33.04 -11.41
N THR A 930 -9.20 -34.19 -10.98
CA THR A 930 -10.48 -34.75 -11.47
C THR A 930 -11.55 -34.82 -10.37
N GLY A 931 -12.77 -35.25 -10.70
CA GLY A 931 -13.83 -35.50 -9.71
C GLY A 931 -13.44 -36.49 -8.58
N ALA A 932 -12.37 -37.27 -8.74
CA ALA A 932 -11.89 -38.20 -7.72
C ALA A 932 -11.43 -37.53 -6.41
N ILE A 933 -11.10 -36.23 -6.42
CA ILE A 933 -10.71 -35.49 -5.21
C ILE A 933 -11.89 -35.02 -4.35
N VAL A 934 -13.13 -35.08 -4.87
CA VAL A 934 -14.32 -34.58 -4.17
C VAL A 934 -14.52 -35.25 -2.82
N ASN A 935 -14.54 -36.58 -2.77
CA ASN A 935 -14.76 -37.32 -1.54
C ASN A 935 -13.64 -37.08 -0.50
N PRO A 936 -12.34 -37.14 -0.86
CA PRO A 936 -11.25 -36.77 0.04
C PRO A 936 -11.37 -35.33 0.60
N VAL A 937 -11.64 -34.34 -0.26
CA VAL A 937 -11.73 -32.93 0.16
C VAL A 937 -12.96 -32.70 1.04
N LEU A 938 -14.12 -33.28 0.71
CA LEU A 938 -15.31 -33.21 1.55
C LEU A 938 -15.07 -33.83 2.93
N ARG A 939 -14.38 -34.98 2.98
CA ARG A 939 -14.00 -35.63 4.24
C ARG A 939 -13.09 -34.72 5.07
N LEU A 940 -12.09 -34.10 4.44
CA LEU A 940 -11.17 -33.17 5.10
C LEU A 940 -11.89 -31.96 5.68
N LEU A 941 -12.68 -31.26 4.87
CA LEU A 941 -13.43 -30.08 5.29
C LEU A 941 -14.47 -30.42 6.37
N GLY A 942 -15.13 -31.58 6.26
CA GLY A 942 -16.08 -32.07 7.26
C GLY A 942 -15.43 -32.48 8.60
N SER A 943 -14.16 -32.87 8.59
CA SER A 943 -13.45 -33.31 9.80
C SER A 943 -13.01 -32.19 10.75
N GLN A 944 -13.07 -30.92 10.31
CA GLN A 944 -12.59 -29.73 11.04
C GLN A 944 -11.10 -29.75 11.44
N GLN A 945 -10.28 -30.63 10.82
CA GLN A 945 -8.82 -30.68 11.04
C GLN A 945 -8.10 -29.42 10.53
N LEU A 946 -8.71 -28.65 9.62
CA LEU A 946 -8.20 -27.36 9.13
C LEU A 946 -9.11 -26.20 9.60
N PRO A 947 -9.15 -25.88 10.91
CA PRO A 947 -10.09 -24.89 11.45
C PRO A 947 -9.79 -23.45 11.02
N ALA A 948 -8.56 -23.20 10.55
CA ALA A 948 -8.12 -21.89 10.09
C ALA A 948 -8.34 -21.66 8.58
N LEU A 949 -8.79 -22.66 7.82
CA LEU A 949 -8.89 -22.58 6.36
C LEU A 949 -10.01 -21.64 5.92
N GLU A 950 -9.66 -20.72 5.03
CA GLU A 950 -10.55 -19.67 4.54
C GLU A 950 -10.81 -19.79 3.05
N THR A 951 -9.81 -20.20 2.28
CA THR A 951 -9.97 -20.36 0.85
C THR A 951 -9.24 -21.60 0.36
N LEU A 952 -9.96 -22.41 -0.39
CA LEU A 952 -9.46 -23.50 -1.22
C LEU A 952 -9.73 -23.14 -2.68
N SER A 953 -8.71 -22.69 -3.41
CA SER A 953 -8.84 -22.40 -4.84
C SER A 953 -8.65 -23.68 -5.65
N LEU A 954 -9.67 -24.03 -6.43
CA LEU A 954 -9.66 -25.12 -7.42
C LEU A 954 -9.89 -24.59 -8.84
N PHE A 955 -9.64 -23.30 -9.07
CA PHE A 955 -9.79 -22.64 -10.36
C PHE A 955 -8.95 -23.31 -11.46
N GLY A 956 -9.45 -23.37 -12.70
CA GLY A 956 -8.71 -23.92 -13.85
C GLY A 956 -8.45 -25.44 -13.82
N ASN A 957 -9.05 -26.19 -12.89
CA ASN A 957 -9.03 -27.66 -12.90
C ASN A 957 -10.17 -28.21 -13.80
N GLY A 958 -10.03 -28.11 -15.13
CA GLY A 958 -11.09 -28.41 -16.10
C GLY A 958 -11.58 -29.87 -16.18
N ARG A 959 -10.90 -30.81 -15.51
CA ARG A 959 -11.31 -32.22 -15.45
C ARG A 959 -12.22 -32.56 -14.26
N ILE A 960 -12.53 -31.58 -13.41
CA ILE A 960 -13.56 -31.72 -12.37
C ILE A 960 -14.92 -31.46 -13.04
N ASP A 961 -15.75 -32.51 -13.13
CA ASP A 961 -17.06 -32.42 -13.76
C ASP A 961 -18.02 -31.48 -13.00
N GLU A 962 -19.00 -30.94 -13.70
CA GLU A 962 -19.93 -29.93 -13.14
C GLU A 962 -20.72 -30.44 -11.92
N ARG A 963 -21.06 -31.74 -11.87
CA ARG A 963 -21.73 -32.33 -10.69
C ARG A 963 -20.79 -32.32 -9.47
N SER A 964 -19.53 -32.66 -9.68
CA SER A 964 -18.47 -32.60 -8.67
C SER A 964 -18.22 -31.17 -8.18
N ARG A 965 -18.22 -30.18 -9.07
CA ARG A 965 -18.10 -28.74 -8.72
C ARG A 965 -19.27 -28.28 -7.87
N GLN A 966 -20.50 -28.59 -8.29
CA GLN A 966 -21.72 -28.25 -7.55
C GLN A 966 -21.79 -28.95 -6.19
N SER A 967 -21.27 -30.17 -6.06
CA SER A 967 -21.23 -30.88 -4.78
C SER A 967 -20.27 -30.22 -3.78
N LEU A 968 -19.05 -29.88 -4.21
CA LEU A 968 -18.06 -29.18 -3.36
C LEU A 968 -18.52 -27.77 -3.00
N PHE A 969 -18.94 -27.00 -4.00
CA PHE A 969 -19.40 -25.63 -3.83
C PHE A 969 -20.70 -25.57 -3.03
N GLY A 970 -21.66 -26.48 -3.27
CA GLY A 970 -22.91 -26.52 -2.53
C GLY A 970 -22.74 -26.90 -1.06
N THR A 971 -21.72 -27.70 -0.72
CA THR A 971 -21.46 -28.13 0.67
C THR A 971 -20.62 -27.12 1.44
N PHE A 972 -19.64 -26.47 0.80
CA PHE A 972 -18.74 -25.49 1.42
C PHE A 972 -18.51 -24.24 0.54
N PRO A 973 -19.57 -23.45 0.24
CA PRO A 973 -19.49 -22.31 -0.70
C PRO A 973 -18.60 -21.16 -0.19
N GLU A 974 -18.42 -21.08 1.13
CA GLU A 974 -17.63 -20.03 1.79
C GLU A 974 -16.12 -20.27 1.70
N VAL A 975 -15.69 -21.51 1.42
CA VAL A 975 -14.27 -21.93 1.44
C VAL A 975 -13.79 -22.33 0.05
N VAL A 976 -14.59 -23.07 -0.73
CA VAL A 976 -14.18 -23.57 -2.05
C VAL A 976 -14.45 -22.53 -3.13
N LYS A 977 -13.43 -22.20 -3.93
CA LYS A 977 -13.53 -21.24 -5.03
C LYS A 977 -13.17 -21.85 -6.37
N PHE A 978 -13.91 -21.45 -7.40
CA PHE A 978 -13.83 -21.96 -8.77
C PHE A 978 -13.67 -20.87 -9.84
N ASP A 979 -13.52 -19.60 -9.45
CA ASP A 979 -13.43 -18.41 -10.32
C ASP A 979 -12.09 -17.66 -10.13
N TYR A 980 -11.69 -16.86 -11.13
CA TYR A 980 -10.41 -16.12 -11.19
C TYR A 980 -10.27 -14.99 -10.14
N SER A 981 -11.32 -14.68 -9.38
CA SER A 981 -11.40 -13.51 -8.50
C SER A 981 -10.65 -13.68 -7.17
N VAL A 982 -9.36 -13.99 -7.21
CA VAL A 982 -8.39 -13.71 -6.14
C VAL A 982 -6.97 -13.54 -6.72
N LEU A 983 -6.62 -12.31 -7.07
CA LEU A 983 -5.37 -11.68 -6.61
C LEU A 983 -5.75 -10.35 -5.98
#